data_AF-A0AAV1HHV1-F1
#
_entry.id   AF-A0AAV1HHV1-F1
#
_cell.length_a   1.000
_cell.length_b   1.000
_cell.length_c   1.000
_cell.angle_alpha   90.00
_cell.angle_beta   90.00
_cell.angle_gamma   90.00
#
_symmetry.space_group_name_H-M   'P 1'
#
loop_
_entity.id
_entity.type
_entity.pdbx_description
1 polymer ?
#
loop_
_entity_poly.entity_id
_entity_poly.type
_entity_poly.pdbx_seq_one_letter_code
_entity_poly.pdbx_strand_id
1 'polypeptide(L)'
;MLHRFSFFISLLTYLLQSDPSLAYSLKNCTVEYTKYVGEVPVVCSDRDLTSVPVDIPKNATSLDLNSNSILTINRTELSRLWKLRNLQIESNSLSHIVDRAFEDLVQLTQLLLGSNHLTTLADGMFQGLSKLEDLSVEKNQITCISPLAFQPLASLKKVDLCYNELHEFTQIMPIFQLPKIEEVVAGMNRFTSFEFEDTSFNASNLKMLWFNANPLRKFSITRDIFPNLESLDLSKCLPGFEWKVTDKVFLRSLKKLYLSGTEVSFETHRAIFQSAFAVEYLWLSYVTDWLSQGLLKVACQMPALKDLDLTFNDIHVLNDTLLQPCSMITDLALTGNVMTDLSDRSLRSLNRLETLSLDHNFLPQVPSAVRGLSTLVVLDLSSNDIGELHCLDFQNLTGLVHLYLDDNRISILRGCAFQDLKTLTKLNIQSNQVFALHDTFQVSLPNLRFLNMRMNKFVNVDKYVFKGIPHLYSLDLQTDRICLVENNSFVGLSHLKTLVLSAHTLDKDIFRGMPNLASLTLFLPAGNALSQQANKDPPFLYVPLLETLTIHDSNRWTMVIPRNLLKGLWHLQQFAAVKFFTGTPHTDLFSDTPNLTRLQITSSHIWDPKPELLKPLAKLETLDLSKNKLRSLDFLARANLSALRWLNLGDNELTVINETVFQSLPALTYLDLYGNPFTCSCLNQGFIQWVKNNSRTQVVNAYHYDCYFPPGQQGNRLLDFDFQSCKMDLDFLCFISSSSLVMLTILMSFIYHFLRWQIIYAFCLFLAFLYDSRKRKKETPHRYDAFISYNVDDEAWVFREMLPVLEGEQGWRLCLHHRDFQPGKAIIENIMDAIYSSRKTICVISRSYLESEWCSKEFQMASFRLFDEQKDVLILLFLEEIPDQQLSPYYRMRKLVKKRTYLSWPRAGGHTGVFWQNVCRALEMEDTPAEDSNLLTAGAAVDV
;
A
#
# COMPACT_ATOMS: atom_id res chain seq x y z
N MET A 1 -52.78 -12.27 -4.86
CA MET A 1 -52.23 -10.89 -4.72
C MET A 1 -50.82 -10.86 -4.14
N LEU A 2 -50.49 -11.65 -3.11
CA LEU A 2 -49.14 -11.67 -2.50
C LEU A 2 -47.98 -12.04 -3.46
N HIS A 3 -48.21 -12.93 -4.42
CA HIS A 3 -47.16 -13.31 -5.40
C HIS A 3 -46.83 -12.21 -6.43
N ARG A 4 -47.78 -11.32 -6.76
CA ARG A 4 -47.54 -10.18 -7.66
C ARG A 4 -46.86 -9.00 -6.94
N PHE A 5 -47.07 -8.88 -5.63
CA PHE A 5 -46.38 -7.89 -4.79
C PHE A 5 -44.89 -8.24 -4.60
N SER A 6 -44.55 -9.52 -4.42
CA SER A 6 -43.14 -9.97 -4.33
C SER A 6 -42.37 -9.77 -5.65
N PHE A 7 -43.04 -9.93 -6.80
CA PHE A 7 -42.41 -9.74 -8.11
C PHE A 7 -42.20 -8.24 -8.42
N PHE A 8 -43.15 -7.38 -8.03
CA PHE A 8 -43.00 -5.92 -8.17
C PHE A 8 -41.92 -5.35 -7.23
N ILE A 9 -41.80 -5.86 -6.00
CA ILE A 9 -40.72 -5.46 -5.08
C ILE A 9 -39.36 -5.94 -5.60
N SER A 10 -39.27 -7.16 -6.14
CA SER A 10 -38.05 -7.69 -6.77
C SER A 10 -37.63 -6.87 -8.01
N LEU A 11 -38.60 -6.47 -8.85
CA LEU A 11 -38.34 -5.65 -10.04
C LEU A 11 -38.00 -4.19 -9.66
N LEU A 12 -38.61 -3.64 -8.61
CA LEU A 12 -38.29 -2.31 -8.09
C LEU A 12 -36.92 -2.30 -7.42
N THR A 13 -36.49 -3.39 -6.75
CA THR A 13 -35.10 -3.52 -6.24
C THR A 13 -34.08 -3.73 -7.35
N TYR A 14 -34.48 -4.26 -8.51
CA TYR A 14 -33.62 -4.37 -9.70
C TYR A 14 -33.51 -3.03 -10.45
N LEU A 15 -34.55 -2.18 -10.40
CA LEU A 15 -34.55 -0.83 -10.96
C LEU A 15 -34.03 0.24 -9.98
N LEU A 16 -33.94 -0.08 -8.69
CA LEU A 16 -33.27 0.70 -7.62
C LEU A 16 -31.89 0.14 -7.25
N GLN A 17 -31.32 -0.75 -8.06
CA GLN A 17 -29.87 -0.87 -8.10
C GLN A 17 -29.33 0.46 -8.63
N SER A 18 -29.08 1.35 -7.66
CA SER A 18 -28.03 2.35 -7.68
C SER A 18 -26.96 1.93 -8.68
N ASP A 19 -26.70 2.82 -9.64
CA ASP A 19 -25.48 2.90 -10.45
C ASP A 19 -24.38 2.11 -9.71
N PRO A 20 -23.83 1.01 -10.25
CA PRO A 20 -22.77 0.29 -9.56
C PRO A 20 -21.67 1.33 -9.37
N SER A 21 -21.59 1.88 -8.15
CA SER A 21 -20.67 2.96 -7.85
C SER A 21 -19.33 2.36 -8.14
N LEU A 22 -18.69 2.82 -9.23
CA LEU A 22 -17.33 2.43 -9.55
C LEU A 22 -16.55 2.47 -8.25
N ALA A 23 -15.88 1.37 -7.92
CA ALA A 23 -14.93 1.34 -6.81
C ALA A 23 -14.10 2.62 -6.91
N TYR A 24 -13.99 3.38 -5.81
CA TYR A 24 -13.33 4.68 -5.87
C TYR A 24 -11.82 4.54 -6.16
N SER A 25 -11.27 3.33 -6.01
CA SER A 25 -9.93 2.97 -6.46
C SER A 25 -9.92 2.69 -7.96
N LEU A 26 -9.12 3.44 -8.71
CA LEU A 26 -8.98 3.32 -10.16
C LEU A 26 -7.94 2.24 -10.51
N LYS A 27 -8.10 1.58 -11.67
CA LYS A 27 -7.20 0.54 -12.14
C LYS A 27 -5.86 1.09 -12.56
N ASN A 28 -5.87 2.01 -13.51
CA ASN A 28 -4.66 2.51 -14.17
C ASN A 28 -4.31 3.95 -13.81
N CYS A 29 -5.15 4.62 -13.03
CA CYS A 29 -4.98 6.01 -12.65
C CYS A 29 -5.05 6.16 -11.13
N THR A 30 -4.84 7.38 -10.64
CA THR A 30 -4.97 7.72 -9.22
C THR A 30 -5.60 9.10 -9.10
N VAL A 31 -6.58 9.26 -8.21
CA VAL A 31 -7.05 10.59 -7.81
C VAL A 31 -6.04 11.16 -6.83
N GLU A 32 -5.45 12.30 -7.16
CA GLU A 32 -4.50 12.96 -6.27
C GLU A 32 -5.24 13.58 -5.07
N TYR A 33 -4.65 13.47 -3.88
CA TYR A 33 -5.25 14.05 -2.68
C TYR A 33 -5.10 15.57 -2.66
N THR A 34 -6.21 16.29 -2.71
CA THR A 34 -6.24 17.75 -2.58
C THR A 34 -6.87 18.19 -1.27
N LYS A 35 -6.45 19.35 -0.77
CA LYS A 35 -7.12 20.03 0.35
C LYS A 35 -8.40 20.77 -0.10
N TYR A 36 -8.53 21.06 -1.39
CA TYR A 36 -9.61 21.87 -1.94
C TYR A 36 -10.83 21.00 -2.24
N VAL A 37 -11.92 21.28 -1.54
CA VAL A 37 -13.18 20.54 -1.71
C VAL A 37 -13.77 20.87 -3.08
N GLY A 38 -13.85 19.88 -3.97
CA GLY A 38 -14.53 20.00 -5.27
C GLY A 38 -13.63 19.81 -6.49
N GLU A 39 -12.31 19.77 -6.30
CA GLU A 39 -11.36 19.40 -7.36
C GLU A 39 -11.06 17.91 -7.28
N VAL A 40 -11.12 17.23 -8.43
CA VAL A 40 -10.81 15.81 -8.56
C VAL A 40 -9.76 15.68 -9.66
N PRO A 41 -8.48 15.96 -9.35
CA PRO A 41 -7.38 15.73 -10.26
C PRO A 41 -7.09 14.24 -10.38
N VAL A 42 -7.07 13.75 -11.61
CA VAL A 42 -6.79 12.35 -11.94
C VAL A 42 -5.45 12.28 -12.66
N VAL A 43 -4.52 11.52 -12.09
CA VAL A 43 -3.18 11.30 -12.63
C VAL A 43 -3.10 9.87 -13.16
N CYS A 44 -2.79 9.76 -14.45
CA CYS A 44 -2.60 8.51 -15.19
C CYS A 44 -1.23 8.51 -15.90
N SER A 45 -0.32 9.41 -15.52
CA SER A 45 0.97 9.58 -16.17
C SER A 45 1.91 8.41 -15.92
N ASP A 46 2.72 8.03 -16.92
CA ASP A 46 3.74 6.98 -16.80
C ASP A 46 3.16 5.61 -16.40
N ARG A 47 2.16 5.15 -17.16
CA ARG A 47 1.37 3.93 -16.88
C ARG A 47 1.27 2.97 -18.06
N ASP A 48 2.09 3.15 -19.08
CA ASP A 48 2.09 2.36 -20.32
C ASP A 48 0.70 2.26 -21.00
N LEU A 49 -0.13 3.31 -20.85
CA LEU A 49 -1.49 3.32 -21.38
C LEU A 49 -1.50 3.43 -22.91
N THR A 50 -2.30 2.60 -23.57
CA THR A 50 -2.50 2.66 -25.03
C THR A 50 -3.81 3.34 -25.43
N SER A 51 -4.69 3.59 -24.47
CA SER A 51 -5.99 4.26 -24.63
C SER A 51 -6.42 4.94 -23.34
N VAL A 52 -7.37 5.87 -23.42
CA VAL A 52 -7.92 6.56 -22.24
C VAL A 52 -8.72 5.57 -21.36
N PRO A 53 -8.39 5.43 -20.06
CA PRO A 53 -9.10 4.51 -19.17
C PRO A 53 -10.59 4.83 -18.99
N VAL A 54 -11.42 3.78 -18.95
CA VAL A 54 -12.90 3.90 -18.90
C VAL A 54 -13.43 4.18 -17.48
N ASP A 55 -12.62 3.90 -16.46
CA ASP A 55 -12.97 4.00 -15.04
C ASP A 55 -12.75 5.39 -14.43
N ILE A 56 -12.34 6.39 -15.23
CA ILE A 56 -12.13 7.77 -14.76
C ILE A 56 -13.44 8.35 -14.18
N PRO A 57 -13.40 9.00 -12.99
CA PRO A 57 -14.58 9.59 -12.38
C PRO A 57 -15.22 10.69 -13.24
N LYS A 58 -16.55 10.67 -13.38
CA LYS A 58 -17.32 11.68 -14.16
C LYS A 58 -17.16 13.11 -13.63
N ASN A 59 -16.79 13.27 -12.36
CA ASN A 59 -16.55 14.56 -11.73
C ASN A 59 -15.09 15.02 -11.78
N ALA A 60 -14.22 14.31 -12.51
CA ALA A 60 -12.84 14.71 -12.74
C ALA A 60 -12.77 16.16 -13.29
N THR A 61 -11.90 16.97 -12.69
CA THR A 61 -11.69 18.37 -13.08
C THR A 61 -10.38 18.56 -13.85
N SER A 62 -9.41 17.68 -13.60
CA SER A 62 -8.14 17.61 -14.32
C SER A 62 -7.82 16.16 -14.65
N LEU A 63 -7.27 15.91 -15.83
CA LEU A 63 -6.84 14.58 -16.27
C LEU A 63 -5.45 14.69 -16.90
N ASP A 64 -4.49 14.03 -16.26
CA ASP A 64 -3.10 13.90 -16.74
C ASP A 64 -2.90 12.50 -17.32
N LEU A 65 -2.70 12.41 -18.63
CA LEU A 65 -2.38 11.21 -19.41
C LEU A 65 -0.96 11.27 -19.99
N ASN A 66 -0.09 12.13 -19.44
CA ASN A 66 1.25 12.38 -19.97
C ASN A 66 2.13 11.12 -19.94
N SER A 67 3.11 11.05 -20.84
CA SER A 67 4.11 9.96 -20.85
C SER A 67 3.47 8.58 -20.91
N ASN A 68 2.63 8.36 -21.93
CA ASN A 68 1.97 7.08 -22.20
C ASN A 68 2.17 6.70 -23.69
N SER A 69 1.50 5.66 -24.15
CA SER A 69 1.57 5.15 -25.53
C SER A 69 0.22 5.27 -26.27
N ILE A 70 -0.55 6.31 -25.99
CA ILE A 70 -1.87 6.52 -26.62
C ILE A 70 -1.68 6.93 -28.08
N LEU A 71 -2.34 6.20 -28.99
CA LEU A 71 -2.18 6.38 -30.44
C LEU A 71 -3.26 7.25 -31.09
N THR A 72 -4.49 7.20 -30.58
CA THR A 72 -5.67 7.91 -31.08
C THR A 72 -6.60 8.28 -29.94
N ILE A 73 -7.36 9.37 -30.10
CA ILE A 73 -8.45 9.74 -29.19
C ILE A 73 -9.78 9.61 -29.92
N ASN A 74 -10.69 8.81 -29.35
CA ASN A 74 -12.02 8.59 -29.90
C ASN A 74 -13.10 9.37 -29.13
N ARG A 75 -14.22 9.67 -29.79
CA ARG A 75 -15.34 10.41 -29.20
C ARG A 75 -15.93 9.77 -27.94
N THR A 76 -16.04 8.45 -27.90
CA THR A 76 -16.68 7.74 -26.78
C THR A 76 -15.87 7.79 -25.49
N GLU A 77 -14.55 7.90 -25.59
CA GLU A 77 -13.61 7.79 -24.47
C GLU A 77 -13.71 8.97 -23.50
N LEU A 78 -13.91 10.19 -24.01
CA LEU A 78 -13.95 11.42 -23.21
C LEU A 78 -15.36 11.96 -22.95
N SER A 79 -16.39 11.39 -23.61
CA SER A 79 -17.79 11.88 -23.59
C SER A 79 -18.41 12.06 -22.19
N ARG A 80 -17.90 11.37 -21.17
CA ARG A 80 -18.45 11.40 -19.80
C ARG A 80 -17.82 12.46 -18.90
N LEU A 81 -16.75 13.13 -19.34
CA LEU A 81 -15.90 14.02 -18.54
C LEU A 81 -16.26 15.49 -18.71
N TRP A 82 -17.55 15.83 -18.67
CA TRP A 82 -18.08 17.18 -18.93
C TRP A 82 -17.64 18.24 -17.90
N LYS A 83 -17.10 17.85 -16.74
CA LYS A 83 -16.54 18.76 -15.72
C LYS A 83 -15.05 19.07 -15.92
N LEU A 84 -14.41 18.42 -16.89
CA LEU A 84 -12.99 18.55 -17.13
C LEU A 84 -12.63 19.98 -17.55
N ARG A 85 -11.61 20.55 -16.92
CA ARG A 85 -11.08 21.89 -17.18
C ARG A 85 -9.67 21.84 -17.76
N ASN A 86 -8.87 20.88 -17.32
CA ASN A 86 -7.51 20.65 -17.80
C ASN A 86 -7.39 19.22 -18.32
N LEU A 87 -6.90 19.08 -19.55
CA LEU A 87 -6.59 17.80 -20.18
C LEU A 87 -5.17 17.84 -20.73
N GLN A 88 -4.33 16.96 -20.22
CA GLN A 88 -2.92 16.84 -20.61
C GLN A 88 -2.69 15.45 -21.21
N ILE A 89 -2.23 15.40 -22.45
CA ILE A 89 -1.92 14.17 -23.19
C ILE A 89 -0.56 14.36 -23.89
N GLU A 90 0.41 14.89 -23.14
CA GLU A 90 1.73 15.19 -23.67
C GLU A 90 2.64 13.94 -23.68
N SER A 91 3.67 13.95 -24.53
CA SER A 91 4.64 12.84 -24.60
C SER A 91 3.97 11.48 -24.82
N ASN A 92 3.10 11.41 -25.82
CA ASN A 92 2.41 10.20 -26.24
C ASN A 92 2.75 9.88 -27.71
N SER A 93 2.11 8.84 -28.26
CA SER A 93 2.27 8.45 -29.66
C SER A 93 1.09 8.91 -30.53
N LEU A 94 0.42 10.01 -30.15
CA LEU A 94 -0.84 10.42 -30.77
C LEU A 94 -0.59 10.88 -32.21
N SER A 95 -1.12 10.14 -33.18
CA SER A 95 -0.97 10.45 -34.61
C SER A 95 -2.24 11.01 -35.25
N HIS A 96 -3.40 10.74 -34.63
CA HIS A 96 -4.70 11.16 -35.12
C HIS A 96 -5.67 11.43 -33.97
N ILE A 97 -6.52 12.44 -34.12
CA ILE A 97 -7.66 12.73 -33.23
C ILE A 97 -8.91 12.71 -34.10
N VAL A 98 -9.90 11.89 -33.74
CA VAL A 98 -11.15 11.78 -34.50
C VAL A 98 -11.96 13.07 -34.40
N ASP A 99 -12.61 13.48 -35.49
CA ASP A 99 -13.50 14.64 -35.51
C ASP A 99 -14.51 14.59 -34.36
N ARG A 100 -14.71 15.73 -33.70
CA ARG A 100 -15.61 15.88 -32.54
C ARG A 100 -15.26 14.99 -31.34
N ALA A 101 -14.01 14.53 -31.22
CA ALA A 101 -13.56 13.77 -30.06
C ALA A 101 -13.75 14.52 -28.73
N PHE A 102 -13.67 15.86 -28.75
CA PHE A 102 -13.80 16.71 -27.57
C PHE A 102 -15.17 17.39 -27.42
N GLU A 103 -16.18 16.98 -28.18
CA GLU A 103 -17.47 17.69 -28.30
C GLU A 103 -18.17 17.92 -26.94
N ASP A 104 -18.05 16.96 -26.02
CA ASP A 104 -18.71 16.99 -24.71
C ASP A 104 -17.88 17.72 -23.63
N LEU A 105 -16.63 18.12 -23.91
CA LEU A 105 -15.72 18.78 -22.96
C LEU A 105 -15.98 20.29 -22.86
N VAL A 106 -17.23 20.68 -22.63
CA VAL A 106 -17.71 22.06 -22.68
C VAL A 106 -17.17 23.00 -21.59
N GLN A 107 -16.50 22.45 -20.56
CA GLN A 107 -15.85 23.22 -19.50
C GLN A 107 -14.32 23.29 -19.65
N LEU A 108 -13.76 22.67 -20.70
CA LEU A 108 -12.32 22.60 -20.88
C LEU A 108 -11.75 24.00 -21.13
N THR A 109 -10.76 24.38 -20.34
CA THR A 109 -10.06 25.66 -20.41
C THR A 109 -8.62 25.49 -20.90
N GLN A 110 -8.01 24.33 -20.66
CA GLN A 110 -6.65 24.03 -21.09
C GLN A 110 -6.57 22.63 -21.74
N LEU A 111 -5.91 22.56 -22.89
CA LEU A 111 -5.65 21.33 -23.63
C LEU A 111 -4.19 21.30 -24.07
N LEU A 112 -3.42 20.35 -23.52
CA LEU A 112 -2.00 20.16 -23.84
C LEU A 112 -1.82 18.84 -24.60
N LEU A 113 -1.36 18.94 -25.84
CA LEU A 113 -1.12 17.83 -26.78
C LEU A 113 0.35 17.80 -27.24
N GLY A 114 1.25 18.40 -26.46
CA GLY A 114 2.65 18.56 -26.79
C GLY A 114 3.41 17.23 -26.93
N SER A 115 4.50 17.20 -27.71
CA SER A 115 5.36 16.02 -27.87
C SER A 115 4.60 14.77 -28.33
N ASN A 116 3.90 14.87 -29.47
CA ASN A 116 3.13 13.79 -30.10
C ASN A 116 3.53 13.65 -31.59
N HIS A 117 2.73 12.93 -32.37
CA HIS A 117 2.97 12.66 -33.79
C HIS A 117 1.86 13.19 -34.70
N LEU A 118 1.15 14.26 -34.28
CA LEU A 118 0.10 14.87 -35.09
C LEU A 118 0.71 15.53 -36.33
N THR A 119 0.12 15.25 -37.50
CA THR A 119 0.60 15.77 -38.79
C THR A 119 -0.29 16.86 -39.38
N THR A 120 -1.56 16.92 -38.98
CA THR A 120 -2.54 17.89 -39.47
C THR A 120 -3.52 18.28 -38.36
N LEU A 121 -4.03 19.52 -38.41
CA LEU A 121 -5.18 19.95 -37.61
C LEU A 121 -6.42 20.05 -38.51
N ALA A 122 -7.29 19.05 -38.41
CA ALA A 122 -8.45 18.86 -39.28
C ALA A 122 -9.68 19.68 -38.85
N ASP A 123 -10.66 19.75 -39.75
CA ASP A 123 -11.96 20.36 -39.48
C ASP A 123 -12.67 19.63 -38.34
N GLY A 124 -13.28 20.38 -37.41
CA GLY A 124 -14.06 19.79 -36.33
C GLY A 124 -13.26 18.99 -35.30
N MET A 125 -11.93 18.93 -35.39
CA MET A 125 -11.05 18.32 -34.38
C MET A 125 -11.29 18.92 -33.00
N PHE A 126 -11.44 20.25 -32.90
CA PHE A 126 -11.67 20.99 -31.67
C PHE A 126 -13.14 21.37 -31.43
N GLN A 127 -14.08 20.70 -32.09
CA GLN A 127 -15.50 20.97 -31.91
C GLN A 127 -15.91 20.80 -30.43
N GLY A 128 -16.73 21.72 -29.91
CA GLY A 128 -17.23 21.71 -28.53
C GLY A 128 -16.42 22.55 -27.53
N LEU A 129 -15.17 22.88 -27.86
CA LEU A 129 -14.20 23.55 -26.98
C LEU A 129 -14.38 25.08 -26.89
N SER A 130 -15.62 25.56 -26.73
CA SER A 130 -15.97 26.99 -26.73
C SER A 130 -15.40 27.81 -25.56
N LYS A 131 -15.01 27.14 -24.47
CA LYS A 131 -14.39 27.74 -23.28
C LYS A 131 -12.87 27.57 -23.21
N LEU A 132 -12.27 26.91 -24.20
CA LEU A 132 -10.83 26.68 -24.21
C LEU A 132 -10.11 28.03 -24.27
N GLU A 133 -9.17 28.24 -23.36
CA GLU A 133 -8.37 29.47 -23.24
C GLU A 133 -6.92 29.22 -23.65
N ASP A 134 -6.39 28.01 -23.43
CA ASP A 134 -5.01 27.63 -23.70
C ASP A 134 -4.94 26.30 -24.46
N LEU A 135 -4.31 26.33 -25.64
CA LEU A 135 -4.09 25.17 -26.49
C LEU A 135 -2.61 25.05 -26.82
N SER A 136 -2.00 23.92 -26.45
CA SER A 136 -0.65 23.58 -26.88
C SER A 136 -0.64 22.33 -27.75
N VAL A 137 -0.02 22.43 -28.92
CA VAL A 137 0.30 21.32 -29.82
C VAL A 137 1.80 21.34 -30.16
N GLU A 138 2.64 21.80 -29.22
CA GLU A 138 4.08 21.92 -29.44
C GLU A 138 4.75 20.55 -29.74
N LYS A 139 5.91 20.55 -30.38
CA LYS A 139 6.70 19.33 -30.65
C LYS A 139 5.88 18.22 -31.31
N ASN A 140 5.12 18.58 -32.34
CA ASN A 140 4.41 17.65 -33.21
C ASN A 140 5.05 17.68 -34.62
N GLN A 141 4.37 17.11 -35.61
CA GLN A 141 4.84 17.05 -37.00
C GLN A 141 3.84 17.78 -37.91
N ILE A 142 3.18 18.82 -37.40
CA ILE A 142 2.07 19.48 -38.10
C ILE A 142 2.60 20.21 -39.32
N THR A 143 2.13 19.81 -40.49
CA THR A 143 2.47 20.42 -41.80
C THR A 143 1.32 21.25 -42.37
N CYS A 144 0.09 21.01 -41.93
CA CYS A 144 -1.10 21.68 -42.43
C CYS A 144 -2.16 21.91 -41.33
N ILE A 145 -2.78 23.09 -41.36
CA ILE A 145 -3.88 23.49 -40.50
C ILE A 145 -5.07 23.85 -41.40
N SER A 146 -6.22 23.23 -41.16
CA SER A 146 -7.41 23.57 -41.90
C SER A 146 -7.95 24.96 -41.51
N PRO A 147 -8.47 25.77 -42.46
CA PRO A 147 -9.03 27.09 -42.17
C PRO A 147 -10.17 27.11 -41.15
N LEU A 148 -10.90 26.00 -40.98
CA LEU A 148 -12.03 25.88 -40.05
C LEU A 148 -11.64 25.23 -38.71
N ALA A 149 -10.40 24.78 -38.53
CA ALA A 149 -9.97 24.03 -37.34
C ALA A 149 -10.17 24.84 -36.04
N PHE A 150 -9.84 26.12 -36.06
CA PHE A 150 -9.91 27.02 -34.90
C PHE A 150 -11.27 27.70 -34.70
N GLN A 151 -12.20 27.59 -35.65
CA GLN A 151 -13.49 28.28 -35.61
C GLN A 151 -14.31 28.03 -34.32
N PRO A 152 -14.31 26.82 -33.72
CA PRO A 152 -15.06 26.57 -32.48
C PRO A 152 -14.47 27.27 -31.23
N LEU A 153 -13.22 27.74 -31.29
CA LEU A 153 -12.41 28.15 -30.14
C LEU A 153 -12.61 29.64 -29.79
N ALA A 154 -13.85 30.06 -29.58
CA ALA A 154 -14.22 31.46 -29.38
C ALA A 154 -13.64 32.13 -28.10
N SER A 155 -13.12 31.34 -27.15
CA SER A 155 -12.51 31.86 -25.92
C SER A 155 -10.98 31.74 -25.88
N LEU A 156 -10.36 31.24 -26.95
CA LEU A 156 -8.92 30.95 -26.97
C LEU A 156 -8.12 32.24 -26.81
N LYS A 157 -7.21 32.24 -25.84
CA LYS A 157 -6.30 33.34 -25.51
C LYS A 157 -4.87 33.02 -25.92
N LYS A 158 -4.46 31.78 -25.76
CA LYS A 158 -3.10 31.33 -26.05
C LYS A 158 -3.11 30.12 -26.97
N VAL A 159 -2.23 30.13 -27.96
CA VAL A 159 -1.90 28.95 -28.76
C VAL A 159 -0.39 28.77 -28.88
N ASP A 160 0.04 27.54 -28.65
CA ASP A 160 1.43 27.11 -28.82
C ASP A 160 1.56 26.07 -29.95
N LEU A 161 2.26 26.48 -31.00
CA LEU A 161 2.57 25.72 -32.21
C LEU A 161 4.08 25.44 -32.33
N CYS A 162 4.87 25.70 -31.29
CA CYS A 162 6.33 25.55 -31.35
C CYS A 162 6.77 24.15 -31.79
N TYR A 163 7.92 24.05 -32.46
CA TYR A 163 8.49 22.76 -32.89
C TYR A 163 7.50 21.94 -33.74
N ASN A 164 7.05 22.52 -34.85
CA ASN A 164 6.24 21.86 -35.86
C ASN A 164 6.86 22.08 -37.25
N GLU A 165 6.17 21.64 -38.30
CA GLU A 165 6.67 21.66 -39.67
C GLU A 165 5.83 22.59 -40.56
N LEU A 166 5.29 23.67 -39.99
CA LEU A 166 4.49 24.66 -40.72
C LEU A 166 5.39 25.57 -41.56
N HIS A 167 4.96 25.87 -42.78
CA HIS A 167 5.81 26.51 -43.79
C HIS A 167 5.30 27.89 -44.23
N GLU A 168 3.99 28.10 -44.25
CA GLU A 168 3.37 29.33 -44.77
C GLU A 168 2.53 30.02 -43.70
N PHE A 169 2.71 31.35 -43.57
CA PHE A 169 1.96 32.15 -42.60
C PHE A 169 0.43 32.10 -42.81
N THR A 170 -0.02 31.90 -44.05
CA THR A 170 -1.44 31.72 -44.42
C THR A 170 -2.12 30.59 -43.64
N GLN A 171 -1.37 29.56 -43.23
CA GLN A 171 -1.88 28.41 -42.47
C GLN A 171 -2.32 28.78 -41.06
N ILE A 172 -1.72 29.81 -40.46
CA ILE A 172 -2.04 30.27 -39.11
C ILE A 172 -2.89 31.55 -39.10
N MET A 173 -3.20 32.14 -40.26
CA MET A 173 -4.06 33.33 -40.37
C MET A 173 -5.40 33.20 -39.61
N PRO A 174 -6.12 32.07 -39.62
CA PRO A 174 -7.39 31.93 -38.91
C PRO A 174 -7.30 32.17 -37.39
N ILE A 175 -6.14 31.90 -36.78
CA ILE A 175 -5.92 32.10 -35.33
C ILE A 175 -6.05 33.57 -34.96
N PHE A 176 -5.54 34.47 -35.79
CA PHE A 176 -5.55 35.91 -35.54
C PHE A 176 -6.94 36.55 -35.68
N GLN A 177 -7.90 35.84 -36.30
CA GLN A 177 -9.29 36.26 -36.40
C GLN A 177 -10.11 35.91 -35.14
N LEU A 178 -9.53 35.15 -34.20
CA LEU A 178 -10.22 34.77 -32.97
C LEU A 178 -10.41 35.99 -32.04
N PRO A 179 -11.59 36.13 -31.42
CA PRO A 179 -11.97 37.37 -30.75
C PRO A 179 -11.24 37.60 -29.42
N LYS A 180 -10.57 36.60 -28.85
CA LYS A 180 -9.87 36.72 -27.55
C LYS A 180 -8.40 36.32 -27.61
N ILE A 181 -7.83 36.10 -28.79
CA ILE A 181 -6.43 35.68 -28.89
C ILE A 181 -5.50 36.80 -28.41
N GLU A 182 -4.62 36.46 -27.48
CA GLU A 182 -3.65 37.35 -26.85
C GLU A 182 -2.21 36.90 -27.12
N GLU A 183 -1.96 35.58 -27.18
CA GLU A 183 -0.61 35.01 -27.31
C GLU A 183 -0.56 33.95 -28.42
N VAL A 184 0.33 34.17 -29.39
CA VAL A 184 0.62 33.20 -30.46
C VAL A 184 2.10 32.87 -30.43
N VAL A 185 2.40 31.61 -30.13
CA VAL A 185 3.75 31.07 -30.10
C VAL A 185 3.90 30.10 -31.27
N ALA A 186 4.74 30.44 -32.23
CA ALA A 186 4.94 29.71 -33.48
C ALA A 186 6.42 29.59 -33.85
N GLY A 187 7.29 29.52 -32.83
CA GLY A 187 8.73 29.33 -33.00
C GLY A 187 9.10 27.93 -33.51
N MET A 188 10.35 27.75 -33.92
CA MET A 188 10.91 26.45 -34.35
C MET A 188 10.01 25.74 -35.39
N ASN A 189 9.51 26.48 -36.37
CA ASN A 189 8.77 25.98 -37.52
C ASN A 189 9.61 26.20 -38.79
N ARG A 190 8.97 26.15 -39.96
CA ARG A 190 9.61 26.35 -41.27
C ARG A 190 9.09 27.60 -41.99
N PHE A 191 8.57 28.59 -41.26
CA PHE A 191 8.08 29.84 -41.84
C PHE A 191 9.21 30.63 -42.51
N THR A 192 9.01 30.99 -43.79
CA THR A 192 10.01 31.74 -44.57
C THR A 192 9.69 33.23 -44.69
N SER A 193 8.42 33.63 -44.60
CA SER A 193 8.01 35.03 -44.57
C SER A 193 6.83 35.26 -43.62
N PHE A 194 6.79 36.44 -43.03
CA PHE A 194 5.63 37.01 -42.37
C PHE A 194 5.10 38.14 -43.27
N GLU A 195 4.13 37.82 -44.11
CA GLU A 195 3.45 38.77 -45.00
C GLU A 195 2.00 38.35 -45.23
N PHE A 196 1.15 39.30 -45.57
CA PHE A 196 -0.27 39.07 -45.84
C PHE A 196 -0.74 40.02 -46.94
N GLU A 197 -1.57 39.48 -47.85
CA GLU A 197 -2.19 40.26 -48.93
C GLU A 197 -3.62 40.71 -48.57
N ASP A 198 -4.27 40.02 -47.64
CA ASP A 198 -5.65 40.29 -47.25
C ASP A 198 -5.75 41.62 -46.48
N THR A 199 -6.63 42.50 -46.96
CA THR A 199 -6.92 43.82 -46.38
C THR A 199 -7.88 43.77 -45.19
N SER A 200 -8.53 42.63 -44.92
CA SER A 200 -9.46 42.45 -43.82
C SER A 200 -8.81 41.96 -42.52
N PHE A 201 -7.57 41.45 -42.57
CA PHE A 201 -6.83 40.94 -41.42
C PHE A 201 -6.59 42.02 -40.35
N ASN A 202 -6.93 41.74 -39.09
CA ASN A 202 -6.68 42.62 -37.95
C ASN A 202 -6.53 41.77 -36.67
N ALA A 203 -5.41 41.90 -35.96
CA ALA A 203 -5.09 41.14 -34.77
C ALA A 203 -5.06 42.05 -33.53
N SER A 204 -6.16 42.78 -33.31
CA SER A 204 -6.19 43.88 -32.33
C SER A 204 -5.98 43.45 -30.88
N ASN A 205 -6.29 42.20 -30.53
CA ASN A 205 -6.16 41.70 -29.14
C ASN A 205 -4.81 41.05 -28.86
N LEU A 206 -3.99 40.82 -29.89
CA LEU A 206 -2.72 40.15 -29.75
C LEU A 206 -1.74 41.01 -28.95
N LYS A 207 -1.18 40.42 -27.90
CA LYS A 207 -0.17 41.01 -27.00
C LYS A 207 1.21 40.37 -27.19
N MET A 208 1.28 39.10 -27.56
CA MET A 208 2.54 38.37 -27.73
C MET A 208 2.57 37.60 -29.04
N LEU A 209 3.67 37.76 -29.77
CA LEU A 209 3.95 37.06 -31.01
C LEU A 209 5.37 36.51 -31.01
N TRP A 210 5.53 35.20 -30.94
CA TRP A 210 6.85 34.55 -30.96
C TRP A 210 7.02 33.71 -32.22
N PHE A 211 8.06 34.04 -32.99
CA PHE A 211 8.40 33.44 -34.28
C PHE A 211 9.87 33.01 -34.34
N ASN A 212 10.52 32.92 -33.19
CA ASN A 212 11.92 32.55 -33.04
C ASN A 212 12.28 31.22 -33.73
N ALA A 213 13.51 31.12 -34.23
CA ALA A 213 14.06 29.92 -34.86
C ALA A 213 13.25 29.39 -36.05
N ASN A 214 12.62 30.28 -36.79
CA ASN A 214 12.11 30.01 -38.13
C ASN A 214 13.13 30.45 -39.19
N PRO A 215 13.15 29.83 -40.38
CA PRO A 215 13.98 30.25 -41.51
C PRO A 215 13.46 31.54 -42.17
N LEU A 216 13.11 32.54 -41.36
CA LEU A 216 12.44 33.77 -41.76
C LEU A 216 13.40 34.65 -42.58
N ARG A 217 13.00 34.96 -43.81
CA ARG A 217 13.71 35.85 -44.75
C ARG A 217 13.04 37.21 -44.90
N LYS A 218 11.79 37.35 -44.49
CA LYS A 218 11.05 38.61 -44.65
C LYS A 218 10.02 38.78 -43.54
N PHE A 219 9.99 39.98 -42.96
CA PHE A 219 8.93 40.40 -42.03
C PHE A 219 8.36 41.73 -42.51
N SER A 220 7.09 41.74 -42.89
CA SER A 220 6.45 42.89 -43.54
C SER A 220 5.16 43.31 -42.86
N ILE A 221 5.09 44.56 -42.40
CA ILE A 221 3.88 45.20 -41.87
C ILE A 221 3.62 46.50 -42.65
N THR A 222 2.52 46.50 -43.40
CA THR A 222 2.10 47.64 -44.26
C THR A 222 0.93 48.45 -43.68
N ARG A 223 0.31 47.98 -42.59
CA ARG A 223 -0.81 48.63 -41.90
C ARG A 223 -0.81 48.30 -40.40
N ASP A 224 -1.52 49.09 -39.59
CA ASP A 224 -1.60 48.94 -38.12
C ASP A 224 -2.46 47.73 -37.72
N ILE A 225 -1.91 46.53 -37.84
CA ILE A 225 -2.59 45.25 -37.51
C ILE A 225 -2.37 44.80 -36.06
N PHE A 226 -1.41 45.42 -35.37
CA PHE A 226 -0.93 45.02 -34.04
C PHE A 226 -0.97 46.19 -33.03
N PRO A 227 -2.13 46.84 -32.85
CA PRO A 227 -2.23 48.05 -32.02
C PRO A 227 -1.88 47.80 -30.54
N ASN A 228 -1.96 46.55 -30.05
CA ASN A 228 -1.73 46.17 -28.66
C ASN A 228 -0.58 45.16 -28.48
N LEU A 229 0.23 44.91 -29.50
CA LEU A 229 1.33 43.95 -29.40
C LEU A 229 2.41 44.49 -28.47
N GLU A 230 2.65 43.79 -27.37
CA GLU A 230 3.60 44.16 -26.32
C GLU A 230 4.93 43.39 -26.41
N SER A 231 4.92 42.18 -26.96
CA SER A 231 6.09 41.30 -27.03
C SER A 231 6.26 40.68 -28.41
N LEU A 232 7.47 40.78 -28.96
CA LEU A 232 7.85 40.21 -30.26
C LEU A 232 9.17 39.46 -30.15
N ASP A 233 9.18 38.19 -30.54
CA ASP A 233 10.40 37.38 -30.63
C ASP A 233 10.66 36.93 -32.07
N LEU A 234 11.79 37.38 -32.61
CA LEU A 234 12.29 37.07 -33.95
C LEU A 234 13.72 36.51 -33.90
N SER A 235 14.10 35.89 -32.78
CA SER A 235 15.42 35.31 -32.60
C SER A 235 15.71 34.22 -33.65
N LYS A 236 16.98 34.01 -34.02
CA LYS A 236 17.48 32.97 -34.95
C LYS A 236 16.95 33.08 -36.38
N CYS A 237 16.78 34.30 -36.88
CA CYS A 237 16.53 34.57 -38.31
C CYS A 237 17.76 34.27 -39.20
N LEU A 238 17.52 33.94 -40.47
CA LEU A 238 18.54 33.62 -41.47
C LEU A 238 19.18 34.86 -42.14
N PRO A 239 20.34 34.70 -42.82
CA PRO A 239 20.92 35.73 -43.67
C PRO A 239 19.96 36.23 -44.75
N GLY A 240 20.06 37.53 -45.06
CA GLY A 240 19.20 38.16 -46.07
C GLY A 240 17.80 38.50 -45.56
N PHE A 241 17.59 38.52 -44.25
CA PHE A 241 16.33 38.96 -43.65
C PHE A 241 15.97 40.40 -44.03
N GLU A 242 14.82 40.56 -44.66
CA GLU A 242 14.21 41.83 -45.04
C GLU A 242 13.22 42.31 -43.97
N TRP A 243 13.53 43.46 -43.36
CA TRP A 243 12.61 44.17 -42.45
C TRP A 243 11.84 45.25 -43.19
N LYS A 244 10.52 45.08 -43.33
CA LYS A 244 9.64 46.03 -44.04
C LYS A 244 8.47 46.48 -43.17
N VAL A 245 8.75 47.39 -42.25
CA VAL A 245 7.72 48.09 -41.47
C VAL A 245 7.57 49.51 -42.01
N THR A 246 6.48 49.78 -42.70
CA THR A 246 6.32 51.03 -43.48
C THR A 246 6.04 52.28 -42.62
N ASP A 247 5.50 52.09 -41.42
CA ASP A 247 5.30 53.15 -40.42
C ASP A 247 5.66 52.63 -39.02
N LYS A 248 6.50 53.38 -38.30
CA LYS A 248 6.89 53.08 -36.91
C LYS A 248 5.69 53.05 -35.95
N VAL A 249 4.59 53.70 -36.30
CA VAL A 249 3.35 53.71 -35.49
C VAL A 249 2.75 52.30 -35.35
N PHE A 250 3.05 51.38 -36.27
CA PHE A 250 2.51 50.01 -36.25
C PHE A 250 3.05 49.14 -35.11
N LEU A 251 4.17 49.52 -34.49
CA LEU A 251 4.76 48.83 -33.34
C LEU A 251 4.81 49.73 -32.10
N ARG A 252 3.94 50.75 -32.03
CA ARG A 252 3.94 51.75 -30.94
C ARG A 252 3.73 51.17 -29.53
N SER A 253 3.14 49.99 -29.43
CA SER A 253 2.82 49.33 -28.16
C SER A 253 3.86 48.27 -27.77
N LEU A 254 4.86 48.04 -28.61
CA LEU A 254 5.86 47.00 -28.42
C LEU A 254 6.82 47.38 -27.28
N LYS A 255 6.78 46.61 -26.19
CA LYS A 255 7.59 46.82 -24.98
C LYS A 255 8.77 45.85 -24.88
N LYS A 256 8.63 44.62 -25.37
CA LYS A 256 9.65 43.57 -25.30
C LYS A 256 10.03 43.11 -26.69
N LEU A 257 11.33 43.12 -26.97
CA LEU A 257 11.88 42.69 -28.25
C LEU A 257 13.03 41.71 -28.03
N TYR A 258 12.93 40.55 -28.68
CA TYR A 258 13.93 39.49 -28.60
C TYR A 258 14.54 39.26 -29.99
N LEU A 259 15.86 39.45 -30.09
CA LEU A 259 16.65 39.36 -31.32
C LEU A 259 17.97 38.60 -31.06
N SER A 260 17.86 37.37 -30.57
CA SER A 260 19.01 36.51 -30.27
C SER A 260 19.42 35.67 -31.48
N GLY A 261 20.72 35.48 -31.74
CA GLY A 261 21.23 34.54 -32.75
C GLY A 261 20.82 34.82 -34.19
N THR A 262 20.50 36.07 -34.52
CA THR A 262 20.07 36.49 -35.86
C THR A 262 21.27 36.81 -36.75
N GLU A 263 21.42 36.13 -37.89
CA GLU A 263 22.46 36.46 -38.91
C GLU A 263 22.05 37.65 -39.80
N VAL A 264 21.33 38.61 -39.22
CA VAL A 264 20.74 39.75 -39.94
C VAL A 264 21.74 40.91 -39.98
N SER A 265 21.70 41.70 -41.06
CA SER A 265 22.69 42.77 -41.27
C SER A 265 22.58 43.88 -40.21
N PHE A 266 23.68 44.61 -39.97
CA PHE A 266 23.68 45.80 -39.11
C PHE A 266 22.61 46.83 -39.51
N GLU A 267 22.44 47.05 -40.81
CA GLU A 267 21.45 47.96 -41.38
C GLU A 267 20.02 47.53 -41.04
N THR A 268 19.76 46.22 -41.07
CA THR A 268 18.47 45.62 -40.70
C THR A 268 18.20 45.81 -39.21
N HIS A 269 19.17 45.55 -38.33
CA HIS A 269 19.02 45.83 -36.90
C HIS A 269 18.71 47.30 -36.64
N ARG A 270 19.40 48.21 -37.33
CA ARG A 270 19.13 49.65 -37.22
C ARG A 270 17.70 49.99 -37.64
N ALA A 271 17.23 49.44 -38.74
CA ALA A 271 15.85 49.64 -39.20
C ALA A 271 14.83 49.10 -38.18
N ILE A 272 15.08 47.94 -37.57
CA ILE A 272 14.23 47.37 -36.52
C ILE A 272 14.13 48.33 -35.34
N PHE A 273 15.27 48.75 -34.76
CA PHE A 273 15.29 49.64 -33.60
C PHE A 273 14.65 51.01 -33.86
N GLN A 274 14.80 51.55 -35.09
CA GLN A 274 14.12 52.80 -35.48
C GLN A 274 12.59 52.66 -35.53
N SER A 275 12.08 51.49 -35.91
CA SER A 275 10.64 51.20 -35.91
C SER A 275 10.09 50.79 -34.54
N ALA A 276 10.92 50.19 -33.68
CA ALA A 276 10.54 49.67 -32.36
C ALA A 276 10.88 50.64 -31.20
N PHE A 277 10.59 51.93 -31.39
CA PHE A 277 11.05 53.00 -30.48
C PHE A 277 10.47 52.95 -29.05
N ALA A 278 9.36 52.21 -28.84
CA ALA A 278 8.67 52.08 -27.56
C ALA A 278 9.20 50.92 -26.69
N VAL A 279 10.18 50.16 -27.18
CA VAL A 279 10.74 49.00 -26.48
C VAL A 279 11.39 49.42 -25.17
N GLU A 280 10.99 48.75 -24.09
CA GLU A 280 11.51 48.90 -22.73
C GLU A 280 12.53 47.80 -22.39
N TYR A 281 12.32 46.58 -22.92
CA TYR A 281 13.17 45.38 -22.73
C TYR A 281 13.72 44.89 -24.07
N LEU A 282 15.04 44.80 -24.18
CA LEU A 282 15.73 44.31 -25.37
C LEU A 282 16.66 43.13 -25.04
N TRP A 283 16.39 41.98 -25.63
CA TRP A 283 17.27 40.82 -25.57
C TRP A 283 18.10 40.64 -26.83
N LEU A 284 19.41 40.62 -26.65
CA LEU A 284 20.41 40.46 -27.70
C LEU A 284 21.43 39.41 -27.24
N SER A 285 21.31 38.16 -27.68
CA SER A 285 22.32 37.11 -27.46
C SER A 285 22.95 36.66 -28.77
N TYR A 286 24.17 36.12 -28.72
CA TYR A 286 24.90 35.65 -29.89
C TYR A 286 25.05 36.70 -31.00
N VAL A 287 25.24 37.98 -30.64
CA VAL A 287 25.40 39.12 -31.57
C VAL A 287 26.75 39.83 -31.42
N THR A 288 27.77 39.12 -30.95
CA THR A 288 29.11 39.65 -30.62
C THR A 288 29.73 40.48 -31.73
N ASP A 289 29.63 40.03 -32.98
CA ASP A 289 30.15 40.74 -34.15
C ASP A 289 29.50 42.13 -34.31
N TRP A 290 28.19 42.22 -34.08
CA TRP A 290 27.44 43.48 -34.19
C TRP A 290 27.71 44.41 -33.02
N LEU A 291 27.92 43.86 -31.81
CA LEU A 291 28.37 44.63 -30.66
C LEU A 291 29.69 45.34 -30.96
N SER A 292 30.65 44.64 -31.58
CA SER A 292 31.94 45.23 -31.99
C SER A 292 31.81 46.34 -33.03
N GLN A 293 30.79 46.29 -33.89
CA GLN A 293 30.46 47.32 -34.89
C GLN A 293 29.67 48.50 -34.30
N GLY A 294 29.35 48.48 -33.01
CA GLY A 294 28.68 49.57 -32.32
C GLY A 294 27.16 49.50 -32.37
N LEU A 295 26.57 48.30 -32.40
CA LEU A 295 25.11 48.09 -32.38
C LEU A 295 24.43 48.84 -31.24
N LEU A 296 25.06 48.87 -30.05
CA LEU A 296 24.54 49.57 -28.88
C LEU A 296 24.44 51.10 -29.06
N LYS A 297 25.23 51.69 -29.96
CA LYS A 297 25.10 53.12 -30.30
C LYS A 297 23.76 53.44 -30.95
N VAL A 298 23.11 52.45 -31.55
CA VAL A 298 21.79 52.56 -32.17
C VAL A 298 20.71 52.09 -31.20
N ALA A 299 20.87 50.91 -30.59
CA ALA A 299 19.87 50.35 -29.69
C ALA A 299 19.56 51.30 -28.51
N CYS A 300 20.59 51.88 -27.91
CA CYS A 300 20.44 52.77 -26.76
C CYS A 300 19.98 54.21 -27.11
N GLN A 301 19.66 54.47 -28.39
CA GLN A 301 18.93 55.70 -28.79
C GLN A 301 17.41 55.54 -28.62
N MET A 302 16.91 54.32 -28.38
CA MET A 302 15.49 54.09 -28.11
C MET A 302 15.11 54.76 -26.78
N PRO A 303 14.16 55.72 -26.77
CA PRO A 303 13.91 56.56 -25.61
C PRO A 303 13.28 55.84 -24.42
N ALA A 304 12.63 54.69 -24.66
CA ALA A 304 11.96 53.90 -23.64
C ALA A 304 12.82 52.76 -23.06
N LEU A 305 14.00 52.50 -23.64
CA LEU A 305 14.82 51.35 -23.26
C LEU A 305 15.34 51.49 -21.82
N LYS A 306 15.04 50.48 -21.00
CA LYS A 306 15.41 50.41 -19.58
C LYS A 306 16.14 49.12 -19.23
N ASP A 307 15.71 48.01 -19.83
CA ASP A 307 16.27 46.69 -19.58
C ASP A 307 17.00 46.20 -20.84
N LEU A 308 18.29 45.96 -20.68
CA LEU A 308 19.18 45.50 -21.73
C LEU A 308 19.79 44.16 -21.32
N ASP A 309 19.44 43.12 -22.06
CA ASP A 309 19.93 41.77 -21.85
C ASP A 309 20.94 41.40 -22.94
N LEU A 310 22.21 41.25 -22.53
CA LEU A 310 23.36 40.88 -23.35
C LEU A 310 23.90 39.49 -22.97
N THR A 311 23.01 38.61 -22.50
CA THR A 311 23.34 37.24 -22.12
C THR A 311 23.94 36.45 -23.29
N PHE A 312 24.91 35.55 -23.05
CA PHE A 312 25.54 34.70 -24.07
C PHE A 312 26.08 35.43 -25.33
N ASN A 313 26.90 36.49 -25.16
CA ASN A 313 27.58 37.19 -26.26
C ASN A 313 29.10 36.97 -26.28
N ASP A 314 29.58 35.93 -25.61
CA ASP A 314 31.01 35.60 -25.53
C ASP A 314 31.91 36.81 -25.15
N ILE A 315 31.40 37.72 -24.31
CA ILE A 315 32.13 38.91 -23.89
C ILE A 315 33.19 38.51 -22.86
N HIS A 316 34.46 38.47 -23.28
CA HIS A 316 35.59 38.15 -22.40
C HIS A 316 35.99 39.27 -21.44
N VAL A 317 36.01 40.52 -21.93
CA VAL A 317 36.41 41.70 -21.16
C VAL A 317 35.46 42.85 -21.49
N LEU A 318 34.83 43.42 -20.46
CA LEU A 318 33.96 44.58 -20.63
C LEU A 318 34.78 45.88 -20.56
N ASN A 319 34.92 46.55 -21.70
CA ASN A 319 35.70 47.79 -21.84
C ASN A 319 34.87 49.06 -21.57
N ASP A 320 35.55 50.21 -21.52
CA ASP A 320 34.96 51.51 -21.19
C ASP A 320 34.01 52.08 -22.27
N THR A 321 34.01 51.52 -23.48
CA THR A 321 33.34 52.12 -24.64
C THR A 321 32.06 51.40 -25.04
N LEU A 322 31.92 50.11 -24.71
CA LEU A 322 30.78 49.29 -25.16
C LEU A 322 29.44 49.81 -24.65
N LEU A 323 29.32 50.03 -23.33
CA LEU A 323 28.07 50.45 -22.67
C LEU A 323 27.90 51.97 -22.55
N GLN A 324 28.91 52.75 -22.98
CA GLN A 324 28.87 54.22 -22.93
C GLN A 324 27.58 54.85 -23.51
N PRO A 325 26.99 54.33 -24.62
CA PRO A 325 25.75 54.88 -25.17
C PRO A 325 24.51 54.66 -24.30
N CYS A 326 24.53 53.71 -23.37
CA CYS A 326 23.35 53.16 -22.70
C CYS A 326 23.07 53.79 -21.33
N SER A 327 23.34 55.09 -21.17
CA SER A 327 23.26 55.79 -19.88
C SER A 327 21.88 55.83 -19.20
N MET A 328 20.81 55.47 -19.92
CA MET A 328 19.42 55.55 -19.44
C MET A 328 18.88 54.23 -18.88
N ILE A 329 19.62 53.12 -19.06
CA ILE A 329 19.17 51.80 -18.61
C ILE A 329 19.17 51.69 -17.09
N THR A 330 18.25 50.90 -16.57
CA THR A 330 18.10 50.56 -15.15
C THR A 330 18.47 49.10 -14.88
N ASP A 331 18.34 48.22 -15.87
CA ASP A 331 18.56 46.79 -15.72
C ASP A 331 19.54 46.32 -16.81
N LEU A 332 20.60 45.63 -16.40
CA LEU A 332 21.62 45.09 -17.29
C LEU A 332 21.89 43.63 -16.93
N ALA A 333 21.63 42.73 -17.87
CA ALA A 333 22.02 41.33 -17.78
C ALA A 333 23.22 41.04 -18.68
N LEU A 334 24.27 40.47 -18.09
CA LEU A 334 25.49 40.01 -18.74
C LEU A 334 25.73 38.53 -18.40
N THR A 335 24.66 37.78 -18.13
CA THR A 335 24.70 36.36 -17.76
C THR A 335 25.41 35.52 -18.82
N GLY A 336 26.16 34.51 -18.40
CA GLY A 336 26.68 33.51 -19.33
C GLY A 336 27.66 34.08 -20.36
N ASN A 337 28.30 35.22 -20.05
CA ASN A 337 29.43 35.69 -20.83
C ASN A 337 30.69 34.98 -20.33
N VAL A 338 31.69 34.82 -21.19
CA VAL A 338 32.96 34.14 -20.83
C VAL A 338 33.91 35.12 -20.14
N MET A 339 33.35 35.97 -19.28
CA MET A 339 33.99 37.18 -18.78
C MET A 339 34.94 36.87 -17.65
N THR A 340 36.18 37.35 -17.78
CA THR A 340 37.23 37.18 -16.76
C THR A 340 37.59 38.48 -16.06
N ASP A 341 37.26 39.63 -16.65
CA ASP A 341 37.61 40.94 -16.11
C ASP A 341 36.62 42.05 -16.53
N LEU A 342 36.46 43.06 -15.66
CA LEU A 342 35.63 44.24 -15.85
C LEU A 342 36.47 45.51 -15.57
N SER A 343 36.65 46.35 -16.58
CA SER A 343 37.35 47.63 -16.38
C SER A 343 36.60 48.53 -15.38
N ASP A 344 37.33 49.20 -14.49
CA ASP A 344 36.79 50.12 -13.45
C ASP A 344 35.86 51.22 -14.00
N ARG A 345 35.97 51.53 -15.28
CA ARG A 345 35.20 52.62 -15.93
C ARG A 345 34.08 52.09 -16.83
N SER A 346 33.95 50.78 -17.02
CA SER A 346 32.97 50.14 -17.90
C SER A 346 31.52 50.50 -17.57
N LEU A 347 31.19 50.59 -16.27
CA LEU A 347 29.83 50.88 -15.79
C LEU A 347 29.61 52.36 -15.42
N ARG A 348 30.64 53.21 -15.56
CA ARG A 348 30.63 54.62 -15.08
C ARG A 348 29.52 55.48 -15.70
N SER A 349 29.08 55.14 -16.91
CA SER A 349 28.01 55.89 -17.60
C SER A 349 26.60 55.53 -17.11
N LEU A 350 26.44 54.40 -16.43
CA LEU A 350 25.15 53.81 -16.06
C LEU A 350 24.66 54.32 -14.69
N ASN A 351 24.49 55.64 -14.58
CA ASN A 351 24.15 56.31 -13.31
C ASN A 351 22.73 56.04 -12.79
N ARG A 352 21.93 55.24 -13.51
CA ARG A 352 20.56 54.85 -13.16
C ARG A 352 20.42 53.35 -12.94
N LEU A 353 21.53 52.61 -12.97
CA LEU A 353 21.51 51.16 -12.88
C LEU A 353 20.99 50.73 -11.50
N GLU A 354 19.91 49.97 -11.49
CA GLU A 354 19.24 49.39 -10.33
C GLU A 354 19.50 47.88 -10.25
N THR A 355 19.55 47.18 -11.38
CA THR A 355 19.83 45.74 -11.45
C THR A 355 21.05 45.46 -12.32
N LEU A 356 22.00 44.72 -11.78
CA LEU A 356 23.15 44.21 -12.53
C LEU A 356 23.28 42.71 -12.30
N SER A 357 23.19 41.94 -13.39
CA SER A 357 23.49 40.51 -13.39
C SER A 357 24.77 40.23 -14.16
N LEU A 358 25.69 39.53 -13.50
CA LEU A 358 26.99 39.08 -13.98
C LEU A 358 27.16 37.57 -13.70
N ASP A 359 26.05 36.85 -13.54
CA ASP A 359 26.06 35.44 -13.16
C ASP A 359 26.53 34.52 -14.30
N HIS A 360 26.97 33.31 -13.97
CA HIS A 360 27.48 32.34 -14.94
C HIS A 360 28.63 32.89 -15.82
N ASN A 361 29.56 33.63 -15.20
CA ASN A 361 30.78 34.14 -15.83
C ASN A 361 32.01 33.48 -15.17
N PHE A 362 33.22 33.96 -15.47
CA PHE A 362 34.48 33.46 -14.91
C PHE A 362 35.23 34.53 -14.09
N LEU A 363 34.48 35.41 -13.40
CA LEU A 363 35.08 36.49 -12.63
C LEU A 363 35.80 35.91 -11.39
N PRO A 364 37.11 36.17 -11.21
CA PRO A 364 37.86 35.63 -10.07
C PRO A 364 37.67 36.44 -8.78
N GLN A 365 37.08 37.63 -8.87
CA GLN A 365 36.86 38.57 -7.76
C GLN A 365 35.69 39.50 -8.08
N VAL A 366 35.16 40.19 -7.06
CA VAL A 366 34.13 41.24 -7.26
C VAL A 366 34.75 42.40 -8.06
N PRO A 367 34.16 42.79 -9.21
CA PRO A 367 34.74 43.85 -10.04
C PRO A 367 34.74 45.22 -9.36
N SER A 368 35.85 45.95 -9.40
CA SER A 368 35.93 47.32 -8.87
C SER A 368 34.98 48.31 -9.55
N ALA A 369 34.53 47.99 -10.77
CA ALA A 369 33.54 48.76 -11.52
C ALA A 369 32.18 48.88 -10.81
N VAL A 370 31.82 47.96 -9.90
CA VAL A 370 30.57 48.06 -9.14
C VAL A 370 30.64 49.06 -7.99
N ARG A 371 31.85 49.46 -7.57
CA ARG A 371 32.05 50.36 -6.43
C ARG A 371 31.40 51.71 -6.68
N GLY A 372 30.64 52.20 -5.71
CA GLY A 372 30.01 53.53 -5.79
C GLY A 372 28.75 53.59 -6.66
N LEU A 373 28.24 52.48 -7.19
CA LEU A 373 26.92 52.43 -7.86
C LEU A 373 25.78 52.53 -6.83
N SER A 374 25.60 53.70 -6.24
CA SER A 374 24.64 53.92 -5.14
C SER A 374 23.16 53.70 -5.50
N THR A 375 22.83 53.68 -6.79
CA THR A 375 21.47 53.37 -7.30
C THR A 375 21.19 51.87 -7.35
N LEU A 376 22.22 51.03 -7.26
CA LEU A 376 22.09 49.60 -7.42
C LEU A 376 21.28 48.98 -6.27
N VAL A 377 20.22 48.28 -6.63
CA VAL A 377 19.26 47.59 -5.76
C VAL A 377 19.55 46.09 -5.75
N VAL A 378 19.88 45.51 -6.91
CA VAL A 378 20.14 44.09 -7.09
C VAL A 378 21.49 43.88 -7.76
N LEU A 379 22.33 43.06 -7.16
CA LEU A 379 23.60 42.61 -7.73
C LEU A 379 23.66 41.09 -7.71
N ASP A 380 23.77 40.50 -8.90
CA ASP A 380 23.95 39.07 -9.08
C ASP A 380 25.35 38.76 -9.59
N LEU A 381 26.12 38.06 -8.77
CA LEU A 381 27.47 37.56 -9.04
C LEU A 381 27.53 36.04 -8.84
N SER A 382 26.37 35.35 -8.88
CA SER A 382 26.30 33.90 -8.69
C SER A 382 27.03 33.13 -9.81
N SER A 383 27.40 31.88 -9.57
CA SER A 383 28.05 31.02 -10.57
C SER A 383 29.29 31.68 -11.23
N ASN A 384 30.21 32.19 -10.41
CA ASN A 384 31.50 32.77 -10.83
C ASN A 384 32.66 32.07 -10.09
N ASP A 385 33.90 32.57 -10.26
CA ASP A 385 35.10 32.02 -9.64
C ASP A 385 35.62 32.86 -8.45
N ILE A 386 34.75 33.63 -7.80
CA ILE A 386 35.13 34.56 -6.70
C ILE A 386 35.64 33.75 -5.49
N GLY A 387 36.91 33.95 -5.12
CA GLY A 387 37.58 33.19 -4.05
C GLY A 387 37.60 33.86 -2.66
N GLU A 388 37.64 35.19 -2.61
CA GLU A 388 37.67 35.99 -1.39
C GLU A 388 36.90 37.29 -1.59
N LEU A 389 36.33 37.83 -0.49
CA LEU A 389 35.73 39.17 -0.45
C LEU A 389 36.62 40.13 0.34
N HIS A 390 36.91 41.29 -0.24
CA HIS A 390 37.69 42.36 0.36
C HIS A 390 36.80 43.50 0.87
N CYS A 391 37.31 44.30 1.83
CA CYS A 391 36.54 45.36 2.48
C CYS A 391 36.03 46.47 1.53
N LEU A 392 36.62 46.61 0.33
CA LEU A 392 36.29 47.65 -0.64
C LEU A 392 35.35 47.17 -1.76
N ASP A 393 35.02 45.89 -1.81
CA ASP A 393 34.33 45.29 -2.96
C ASP A 393 32.92 45.86 -3.15
N PHE A 394 32.19 46.07 -2.06
CA PHE A 394 30.84 46.64 -2.07
C PHE A 394 30.79 48.08 -1.53
N GLN A 395 31.91 48.80 -1.64
CA GLN A 395 32.03 50.15 -1.10
C GLN A 395 30.96 51.09 -1.67
N ASN A 396 30.28 51.81 -0.77
CA ASN A 396 29.25 52.82 -1.09
C ASN A 396 28.03 52.29 -1.86
N LEU A 397 27.76 50.98 -1.84
CA LEU A 397 26.52 50.35 -2.34
C LEU A 397 25.38 50.46 -1.32
N THR A 398 25.09 51.69 -0.89
CA THR A 398 24.15 51.96 0.22
C THR A 398 22.69 51.67 -0.12
N GLY A 399 22.33 51.61 -1.40
CA GLY A 399 21.00 51.25 -1.92
C GLY A 399 20.76 49.75 -2.15
N LEU A 400 21.78 48.90 -1.98
CA LEU A 400 21.70 47.49 -2.36
C LEU A 400 20.78 46.69 -1.42
N VAL A 401 19.72 46.10 -2.00
CA VAL A 401 18.67 45.35 -1.29
C VAL A 401 18.89 43.84 -1.43
N HIS A 402 19.38 43.37 -2.58
CA HIS A 402 19.63 41.95 -2.87
C HIS A 402 21.05 41.73 -3.39
N LEU A 403 21.77 40.79 -2.77
CA LEU A 403 23.10 40.38 -3.18
C LEU A 403 23.16 38.85 -3.32
N TYR A 404 23.51 38.40 -4.51
CA TYR A 404 23.71 36.99 -4.85
C TYR A 404 25.18 36.71 -5.13
N LEU A 405 25.73 35.77 -4.38
CA LEU A 405 27.13 35.30 -4.43
C LEU A 405 27.17 33.77 -4.38
N ASP A 406 26.05 33.10 -4.60
CA ASP A 406 25.95 31.65 -4.58
C ASP A 406 26.77 31.00 -5.70
N ASP A 407 27.13 29.72 -5.49
CA ASP A 407 27.89 28.91 -6.45
C ASP A 407 29.22 29.60 -6.88
N ASN A 408 29.95 30.13 -5.89
CA ASN A 408 31.29 30.70 -6.04
C ASN A 408 32.33 29.87 -5.24
N ARG A 409 33.57 30.38 -5.11
CA ARG A 409 34.66 29.73 -4.37
C ARG A 409 35.02 30.46 -3.08
N ILE A 410 34.10 31.26 -2.51
CA ILE A 410 34.38 32.15 -1.38
C ILE A 410 34.72 31.31 -0.14
N SER A 411 35.92 31.50 0.41
CA SER A 411 36.40 30.74 1.56
C SER A 411 36.36 31.51 2.88
N ILE A 412 36.55 32.83 2.83
CA ILE A 412 36.60 33.72 4.00
C ILE A 412 35.58 34.85 3.82
N LEU A 413 34.77 35.07 4.85
CA LEU A 413 33.91 36.25 4.97
C LEU A 413 34.48 37.19 6.02
N ARG A 414 34.54 38.48 5.70
CA ARG A 414 34.97 39.54 6.61
C ARG A 414 33.86 40.55 6.78
N GLY A 415 33.57 40.97 8.02
CA GLY A 415 32.45 41.90 8.28
C GLY A 415 32.58 43.24 7.55
N CYS A 416 33.82 43.73 7.36
CA CYS A 416 34.08 44.99 6.66
C CYS A 416 33.56 45.03 5.22
N ALA A 417 33.48 43.88 4.52
CA ALA A 417 33.00 43.82 3.14
C ALA A 417 31.53 44.25 3.03
N PHE A 418 30.73 44.01 4.08
CA PHE A 418 29.30 44.31 4.09
C PHE A 418 28.96 45.63 4.82
N GLN A 419 29.97 46.38 5.30
CA GLN A 419 29.75 47.48 6.23
C GLN A 419 28.84 48.60 5.69
N ASP A 420 28.85 48.86 4.38
CA ASP A 420 28.08 49.92 3.74
C ASP A 420 26.67 49.47 3.29
N LEU A 421 26.38 48.16 3.33
CA LEU A 421 25.15 47.55 2.80
C LEU A 421 23.95 47.70 3.77
N LYS A 422 23.61 48.94 4.12
CA LYS A 422 22.61 49.22 5.18
C LYS A 422 21.17 48.88 4.81
N THR A 423 20.85 48.83 3.52
CA THR A 423 19.51 48.50 2.99
C THR A 423 19.34 47.02 2.65
N LEU A 424 20.41 46.22 2.77
CA LEU A 424 20.42 44.82 2.36
C LEU A 424 19.36 44.01 3.10
N THR A 425 18.48 43.36 2.35
CA THR A 425 17.40 42.52 2.88
C THR A 425 17.63 41.04 2.61
N LYS A 426 18.34 40.70 1.52
CA LYS A 426 18.62 39.33 1.11
C LYS A 426 20.08 39.17 0.73
N LEU A 427 20.72 38.16 1.33
CA LEU A 427 22.09 37.75 1.04
C LEU A 427 22.10 36.24 0.77
N ASN A 428 22.49 35.86 -0.45
CA ASN A 428 22.69 34.47 -0.83
C ASN A 428 24.17 34.18 -1.04
N ILE A 429 24.73 33.27 -0.24
CA ILE A 429 26.12 32.77 -0.35
C ILE A 429 26.08 31.24 -0.32
N GLN A 430 25.03 30.64 -0.85
CA GLN A 430 24.91 29.18 -0.95
C GLN A 430 26.06 28.58 -1.76
N SER A 431 26.38 27.31 -1.52
CA SER A 431 27.35 26.54 -2.32
C SER A 431 28.71 27.22 -2.48
N ASN A 432 29.24 27.76 -1.38
CA ASN A 432 30.59 28.34 -1.33
C ASN A 432 31.53 27.49 -0.45
N GLN A 433 32.73 27.99 -0.20
CA GLN A 433 33.77 27.30 0.58
C GLN A 433 33.94 27.87 1.99
N VAL A 434 32.95 28.61 2.51
CA VAL A 434 33.06 29.31 3.80
C VAL A 434 33.19 28.31 4.93
N PHE A 435 34.28 28.40 5.70
CA PHE A 435 34.59 27.46 6.80
C PHE A 435 34.32 28.02 8.21
N ALA A 436 34.28 29.34 8.37
CA ALA A 436 33.99 30.02 9.63
C ALA A 436 33.34 31.40 9.38
N LEU A 437 32.54 31.86 10.35
CA LEU A 437 31.83 33.14 10.28
C LEU A 437 32.54 34.28 11.01
N HIS A 438 33.33 33.97 12.05
CA HIS A 438 34.12 34.94 12.82
C HIS A 438 33.33 36.22 13.19
N ASP A 439 33.79 37.39 12.74
CA ASP A 439 33.18 38.70 13.00
C ASP A 439 32.22 39.19 11.90
N THR A 440 31.95 38.37 10.88
CA THR A 440 31.21 38.75 9.67
C THR A 440 29.89 39.46 9.97
N PHE A 441 29.06 38.86 10.82
CA PHE A 441 27.74 39.39 11.16
C PHE A 441 27.70 40.08 12.53
N GLN A 442 28.87 40.46 13.07
CA GLN A 442 28.95 41.42 14.17
C GLN A 442 28.78 42.86 13.64
N VAL A 443 29.07 43.08 12.36
CA VAL A 443 28.74 44.31 11.64
C VAL A 443 27.21 44.44 11.52
N SER A 444 26.71 45.64 11.76
CA SER A 444 25.27 45.90 11.75
C SER A 444 24.73 45.97 10.32
N LEU A 445 23.87 45.00 9.97
CA LEU A 445 23.04 44.94 8.77
C LEU A 445 21.56 44.97 9.21
N PRO A 446 21.01 46.17 9.49
CA PRO A 446 19.78 46.30 10.24
C PRO A 446 18.54 45.81 9.50
N ASN A 447 18.57 45.75 8.16
CA ASN A 447 17.44 45.37 7.33
C ASN A 447 17.51 43.92 6.80
N LEU A 448 18.55 43.16 7.15
CA LEU A 448 18.73 41.81 6.63
C LEU A 448 17.62 40.89 7.16
N ARG A 449 16.85 40.30 6.24
CA ARG A 449 15.72 39.40 6.52
C ARG A 449 16.00 37.97 6.08
N PHE A 450 16.74 37.78 5.00
CA PHE A 450 16.99 36.48 4.41
C PHE A 450 18.50 36.26 4.27
N LEU A 451 19.01 35.22 4.92
CA LEU A 451 20.40 34.79 4.81
C LEU A 451 20.45 33.31 4.44
N ASN A 452 20.93 33.02 3.24
CA ASN A 452 21.15 31.66 2.78
C ASN A 452 22.66 31.37 2.72
N MET A 453 23.11 30.42 3.55
CA MET A 453 24.49 29.93 3.57
C MET A 453 24.54 28.41 3.40
N ARG A 454 23.49 27.82 2.83
CA ARG A 454 23.39 26.39 2.53
C ARG A 454 24.61 25.86 1.76
N MET A 455 24.98 24.61 2.00
CA MET A 455 26.06 23.90 1.30
C MET A 455 27.44 24.60 1.37
N ASN A 456 27.70 25.35 2.44
CA ASN A 456 29.04 25.81 2.79
C ASN A 456 29.82 24.76 3.61
N LYS A 457 31.06 25.09 3.97
CA LYS A 457 32.00 24.18 4.65
C LYS A 457 32.20 24.51 6.13
N PHE A 458 31.23 25.18 6.77
CA PHE A 458 31.34 25.62 8.16
C PHE A 458 31.47 24.45 9.14
N VAL A 459 32.43 24.57 10.05
CA VAL A 459 32.73 23.56 11.08
C VAL A 459 32.16 23.99 12.45
N ASN A 460 32.08 25.29 12.70
CA ASN A 460 31.52 25.85 13.94
C ASN A 460 30.59 27.03 13.65
N VAL A 461 29.58 27.21 14.51
CA VAL A 461 28.80 28.45 14.63
C VAL A 461 29.10 29.06 16.00
N ASP A 462 29.93 30.10 16.00
CA ASP A 462 30.44 30.75 17.20
C ASP A 462 29.34 31.48 18.00
N LYS A 463 29.51 31.59 19.32
CA LYS A 463 28.60 32.34 20.19
C LYS A 463 28.42 33.80 19.75
N TYR A 464 27.17 34.29 19.78
CA TYR A 464 26.80 35.67 19.44
C TYR A 464 27.12 36.15 18.01
N VAL A 465 27.42 35.26 17.07
CA VAL A 465 27.85 35.64 15.72
C VAL A 465 26.80 36.45 14.95
N PHE A 466 25.51 36.23 15.20
CA PHE A 466 24.41 36.90 14.50
C PHE A 466 23.88 38.16 15.20
N LYS A 467 24.59 38.68 16.21
CA LYS A 467 24.12 39.83 17.01
C LYS A 467 23.91 41.12 16.18
N GLY A 468 24.63 41.29 15.06
CA GLY A 468 24.51 42.44 14.16
C GLY A 468 23.32 42.40 13.20
N ILE A 469 22.56 41.30 13.14
CA ILE A 469 21.43 41.07 12.20
C ILE A 469 20.11 40.74 12.92
N PRO A 470 19.57 41.64 13.77
CA PRO A 470 18.46 41.33 14.68
C PRO A 470 17.08 41.14 14.02
N HIS A 471 16.91 41.58 12.76
CA HIS A 471 15.65 41.49 12.02
C HIS A 471 15.59 40.30 11.04
N LEU A 472 16.53 39.36 11.18
CA LEU A 472 16.56 38.18 10.32
C LEU A 472 15.27 37.38 10.49
N TYR A 473 14.63 37.05 9.37
CA TYR A 473 13.39 36.32 9.28
C TYR A 473 13.62 34.85 8.91
N SER A 474 14.55 34.59 8.00
CA SER A 474 14.92 33.24 7.54
C SER A 474 16.44 33.06 7.49
N LEU A 475 16.90 31.93 8.02
CA LEU A 475 18.30 31.55 8.09
C LEU A 475 18.48 30.09 7.63
N ASP A 476 19.29 29.86 6.60
CA ASP A 476 19.70 28.52 6.18
C ASP A 476 21.21 28.31 6.39
N LEU A 477 21.52 27.42 7.33
CA LEU A 477 22.84 26.93 7.70
C LEU A 477 22.90 25.40 7.54
N GLN A 478 22.32 24.85 6.48
CA GLN A 478 22.52 23.45 6.14
C GLN A 478 23.92 23.22 5.55
N THR A 479 24.67 22.26 6.07
CA THR A 479 25.93 21.74 5.50
C THR A 479 25.94 20.22 5.45
N ASP A 480 26.78 19.67 4.58
CA ASP A 480 27.14 18.25 4.48
C ASP A 480 28.16 17.81 5.54
N ARG A 481 28.77 18.75 6.28
CA ARG A 481 29.78 18.49 7.32
C ARG A 481 29.19 18.44 8.73
N ILE A 482 29.96 17.88 9.66
CA ILE A 482 29.65 18.01 11.09
C ILE A 482 29.84 19.48 11.47
N CYS A 483 28.78 20.10 11.98
CA CYS A 483 28.76 21.48 12.44
C CYS A 483 28.58 21.52 13.97
N LEU A 484 29.61 22.02 14.65
CA LEU A 484 29.55 22.38 16.06
C LEU A 484 28.77 23.68 16.19
N VAL A 485 27.79 23.72 17.09
CA VAL A 485 26.98 24.92 17.35
C VAL A 485 27.17 25.26 18.82
N GLU A 486 27.81 26.39 19.10
CA GLU A 486 28.02 26.82 20.48
C GLU A 486 26.72 27.26 21.15
N ASN A 487 26.68 27.18 22.47
CA ASN A 487 25.56 27.70 23.24
C ASN A 487 25.46 29.23 23.05
N ASN A 488 24.24 29.74 22.86
CA ASN A 488 23.95 31.16 22.62
C ASN A 488 24.39 31.72 21.24
N SER A 489 24.71 30.89 20.24
CA SER A 489 25.08 31.36 18.89
C SER A 489 24.02 32.21 18.20
N PHE A 490 22.74 31.94 18.46
CA PHE A 490 21.61 32.65 17.83
C PHE A 490 21.00 33.76 18.72
N VAL A 491 21.69 34.18 19.78
CA VAL A 491 21.23 35.31 20.61
C VAL A 491 21.20 36.59 19.80
N GLY A 492 20.02 37.23 19.77
CA GLY A 492 19.75 38.46 19.01
C GLY A 492 18.72 38.26 17.89
N LEU A 493 18.42 37.02 17.52
CA LEU A 493 17.52 36.67 16.42
C LEU A 493 16.04 36.54 16.85
N SER A 494 15.51 37.57 17.53
CA SER A 494 14.14 37.54 18.07
C SER A 494 13.03 37.54 17.02
N HIS A 495 13.32 37.95 15.79
CA HIS A 495 12.38 37.99 14.67
C HIS A 495 12.43 36.74 13.78
N LEU A 496 13.35 35.80 14.05
CA LEU A 496 13.55 34.64 13.20
C LEU A 496 12.30 33.75 13.21
N LYS A 497 11.82 33.41 12.02
CA LYS A 497 10.66 32.53 11.79
C LYS A 497 11.06 31.19 11.23
N THR A 498 12.06 31.15 10.36
CA THR A 498 12.51 29.92 9.71
C THR A 498 13.99 29.70 9.95
N LEU A 499 14.35 28.52 10.45
CA LEU A 499 15.72 28.08 10.62
C LEU A 499 15.92 26.71 9.98
N VAL A 500 16.91 26.61 9.10
CA VAL A 500 17.46 25.34 8.63
C VAL A 500 18.88 25.22 9.17
N LEU A 501 19.19 24.13 9.86
CA LEU A 501 20.46 23.99 10.58
C LEU A 501 20.98 22.55 10.50
N SER A 502 22.26 22.40 10.13
CA SER A 502 22.99 21.17 10.44
C SER A 502 23.61 21.29 11.84
N ALA A 503 23.36 20.34 12.73
CA ALA A 503 23.89 20.36 14.10
C ALA A 503 24.40 18.99 14.55
N HIS A 504 25.54 18.98 15.23
CA HIS A 504 26.13 17.77 15.80
C HIS A 504 25.39 17.24 17.06
N THR A 505 24.77 18.14 17.83
CA THR A 505 24.06 17.84 19.09
C THR A 505 22.73 18.59 19.15
N LEU A 506 21.82 18.07 19.98
CA LEU A 506 20.53 18.70 20.31
C LEU A 506 20.55 19.14 21.78
N ASP A 507 21.29 20.23 22.06
CA ASP A 507 21.24 20.89 23.37
C ASP A 507 20.19 22.02 23.34
N LYS A 508 19.50 22.26 24.47
CA LYS A 508 18.52 23.35 24.57
C LYS A 508 19.16 24.73 24.35
N ASP A 509 20.40 24.93 24.81
CA ASP A 509 21.03 26.23 24.84
C ASP A 509 21.46 26.74 23.44
N ILE A 510 21.49 25.85 22.42
CA ILE A 510 21.68 26.26 21.03
C ILE A 510 20.45 27.02 20.50
N PHE A 511 19.25 26.72 20.96
CA PHE A 511 18.02 27.36 20.47
C PHE A 511 17.68 28.66 21.23
N ARG A 512 18.54 29.10 22.14
CA ARG A 512 18.34 30.33 22.89
C ARG A 512 18.52 31.56 22.00
N GLY A 513 17.60 32.52 22.11
CA GLY A 513 17.65 33.79 21.35
C GLY A 513 16.64 33.91 20.21
N MET A 514 15.87 32.85 19.93
CA MET A 514 14.89 32.78 18.84
C MET A 514 13.46 32.42 19.33
N PRO A 515 12.88 33.16 20.29
CA PRO A 515 11.62 32.77 20.94
C PRO A 515 10.40 32.69 19.99
N ASN A 516 10.46 33.35 18.83
CA ASN A 516 9.37 33.44 17.86
C ASN A 516 9.50 32.46 16.69
N LEU A 517 10.45 31.52 16.75
CA LEU A 517 10.71 30.55 15.69
C LEU A 517 9.47 29.70 15.42
N ALA A 518 9.04 29.67 14.17
CA ALA A 518 7.85 28.95 13.72
C ALA A 518 8.20 27.68 12.94
N SER A 519 9.29 27.67 12.16
CA SER A 519 9.71 26.53 11.35
C SER A 519 11.16 26.18 11.61
N LEU A 520 11.41 24.92 11.95
CA LEU A 520 12.74 24.39 12.21
C LEU A 520 12.98 23.11 11.40
N THR A 521 14.01 23.12 10.56
CA THR A 521 14.51 21.93 9.88
C THR A 521 15.93 21.63 10.36
N LEU A 522 16.11 20.45 10.92
CA LEU A 522 17.38 19.98 11.47
C LEU A 522 17.97 18.87 10.61
N PHE A 523 19.24 19.01 10.28
CA PHE A 523 20.05 17.97 9.64
C PHE A 523 21.10 17.46 10.63
N LEU A 524 21.09 16.16 10.87
CA LEU A 524 21.98 15.47 11.79
C LEU A 524 22.97 14.64 10.96
N PRO A 525 24.20 15.14 10.71
CA PRO A 525 25.21 14.46 9.90
C PRO A 525 25.81 13.23 10.63
N ALA A 526 26.59 12.43 9.89
CA ALA A 526 27.17 11.20 10.42
C ALA A 526 28.21 11.45 11.52
N GLY A 527 28.16 10.69 12.61
CA GLY A 527 29.09 10.85 13.76
C GLY A 527 28.54 11.65 14.94
N ASN A 528 27.22 11.89 14.98
CA ASN A 528 26.58 12.61 16.07
C ASN A 528 26.71 11.86 17.39
N ALA A 529 27.39 12.50 18.33
CA ALA A 529 27.32 12.18 19.74
C ALA A 529 26.05 12.79 20.33
N LEU A 530 24.87 12.28 19.95
CA LEU A 530 23.75 12.24 20.90
C LEU A 530 24.10 11.15 21.94
N SER A 531 25.27 11.32 22.57
CA SER A 531 25.91 10.35 23.42
C SER A 531 25.32 10.50 24.81
N GLN A 532 24.60 9.45 25.24
CA GLN A 532 24.48 8.94 26.61
C GLN A 532 24.02 9.87 27.74
N GLN A 533 23.90 11.18 27.53
CA GLN A 533 23.33 12.11 28.47
C GLN A 533 21.86 12.19 28.10
N ALA A 534 21.05 11.39 28.81
CA ALA A 534 19.62 11.66 28.92
C ALA A 534 19.48 13.10 29.45
N ASN A 535 19.49 14.09 28.55
CA ASN A 535 19.35 15.49 28.90
C ASN A 535 18.04 15.59 29.68
N LYS A 536 18.16 15.94 30.97
CA LYS A 536 17.02 16.07 31.87
C LYS A 536 15.99 17.05 31.31
N ASP A 537 16.46 18.00 30.51
CA ASP A 537 15.67 19.07 29.92
C ASP A 537 15.34 18.81 28.44
N PRO A 538 14.14 19.23 27.98
CA PRO A 538 13.76 19.14 26.56
C PRO A 538 14.65 20.03 25.67
N PRO A 539 15.07 19.55 24.47
CA PRO A 539 15.95 20.31 23.58
C PRO A 539 15.28 21.56 23.00
N PHE A 540 13.95 21.58 22.85
CA PHE A 540 13.24 22.71 22.25
C PHE A 540 12.65 23.70 23.28
N LEU A 541 13.16 23.68 24.52
CA LEU A 541 12.62 24.47 25.63
C LEU A 541 12.50 25.98 25.33
N TYR A 542 13.43 26.55 24.56
CA TYR A 542 13.45 27.98 24.25
C TYR A 542 12.72 28.36 22.94
N VAL A 543 12.11 27.41 22.24
CA VAL A 543 11.34 27.64 21.00
C VAL A 543 9.91 27.07 21.11
N PRO A 544 9.10 27.54 22.08
CA PRO A 544 7.78 26.96 22.39
C PRO A 544 6.68 27.25 21.36
N LEU A 545 6.90 28.20 20.43
CA LEU A 545 5.96 28.62 19.40
C LEU A 545 6.12 27.87 18.07
N LEU A 546 6.85 26.75 18.07
CA LEU A 546 7.18 26.03 16.86
C LEU A 546 5.92 25.45 16.17
N GLU A 547 5.67 25.95 14.96
CA GLU A 547 4.74 25.55 13.89
C GLU A 547 5.02 24.15 13.32
N THR A 548 6.26 24.04 12.82
CA THR A 548 6.74 22.91 12.02
C THR A 548 8.13 22.49 12.49
N LEU A 549 8.32 21.18 12.62
CA LEU A 549 9.60 20.59 12.99
C LEU A 549 9.91 19.42 12.05
N THR A 550 11.02 19.54 11.33
CA THR A 550 11.54 18.48 10.47
C THR A 550 12.93 18.06 10.96
N ILE A 551 13.16 16.77 11.14
CA ILE A 551 14.44 16.21 11.55
C ILE A 551 14.88 15.16 10.52
N HIS A 552 16.03 15.39 9.91
CA HIS A 552 16.71 14.46 9.01
C HIS A 552 17.95 13.91 9.70
N ASP A 553 18.07 12.59 9.80
CA ASP A 553 19.29 11.94 10.30
C ASP A 553 19.96 11.12 9.21
N SER A 554 21.28 11.26 9.12
CA SER A 554 22.11 10.50 8.19
C SER A 554 22.65 9.20 8.80
N ASN A 555 22.52 9.00 10.12
CA ASN A 555 23.08 7.84 10.82
C ASN A 555 22.16 6.60 10.82
N ARG A 556 22.80 5.43 10.97
CA ARG A 556 22.14 4.12 11.19
C ARG A 556 22.40 3.54 12.60
N TRP A 557 22.87 4.35 13.54
CA TRP A 557 23.24 3.86 14.88
C TRP A 557 22.06 3.88 15.85
N THR A 558 21.92 2.78 16.61
CA THR A 558 20.89 2.56 17.63
C THR A 558 21.01 3.59 18.76
N MET A 559 20.24 4.64 18.64
CA MET A 559 20.19 5.73 19.60
C MET A 559 18.86 5.70 20.34
N VAL A 560 18.92 5.77 21.67
CA VAL A 560 17.71 5.86 22.50
C VAL A 560 17.21 7.29 22.40
N ILE A 561 16.17 7.50 21.58
CA ILE A 561 15.54 8.81 21.44
C ILE A 561 14.84 9.18 22.76
N PRO A 562 15.12 10.37 23.33
CA PRO A 562 14.60 10.75 24.63
C PRO A 562 13.07 10.95 24.57
N ARG A 563 12.36 10.43 25.58
CA ARG A 563 10.90 10.56 25.70
C ARG A 563 10.41 12.02 25.78
N ASN A 564 11.27 12.94 26.18
CA ASN A 564 11.00 14.38 26.31
C ASN A 564 11.44 15.20 25.08
N LEU A 565 11.73 14.56 23.94
CA LEU A 565 12.17 15.26 22.71
C LEU A 565 11.22 16.40 22.32
N LEU A 566 9.91 16.14 22.28
CA LEU A 566 8.88 17.10 21.85
C LEU A 566 8.16 17.79 23.02
N LYS A 567 8.67 17.64 24.24
CA LYS A 567 8.03 18.20 25.43
C LYS A 567 7.99 19.74 25.35
N GLY A 568 6.82 20.32 25.61
CA GLY A 568 6.58 21.78 25.55
C GLY A 568 6.15 22.32 24.17
N LEU A 569 6.09 21.51 23.11
CA LEU A 569 5.75 21.96 21.75
C LEU A 569 4.24 21.96 21.45
N TRP A 570 3.46 22.72 22.24
CA TRP A 570 1.99 22.67 22.20
C TRP A 570 1.37 23.29 20.93
N HIS A 571 2.13 24.13 20.23
CA HIS A 571 1.72 24.78 18.99
C HIS A 571 2.02 23.94 17.75
N LEU A 572 2.79 22.85 17.88
CA LEU A 572 3.28 22.06 16.76
C LEU A 572 2.13 21.50 15.92
N GLN A 573 2.11 21.85 14.64
CA GLN A 573 1.11 21.41 13.67
C GLN A 573 1.67 20.34 12.74
N GLN A 574 2.97 20.39 12.44
CA GLN A 574 3.63 19.46 11.52
C GLN A 574 4.91 18.93 12.15
N PHE A 575 5.04 17.60 12.19
CA PHE A 575 6.25 16.92 12.61
C PHE A 575 6.67 15.91 11.55
N ALA A 576 7.90 16.05 11.07
CA ALA A 576 8.50 15.14 10.11
C ALA A 576 9.83 14.61 10.65
N ALA A 577 10.00 13.30 10.61
CA ALA A 577 11.20 12.60 11.02
C ALA A 577 11.62 11.63 9.92
N VAL A 578 12.76 11.89 9.28
CA VAL A 578 13.25 11.11 8.14
C VAL A 578 14.55 10.43 8.56
N LYS A 579 14.57 9.10 8.53
CA LYS A 579 15.72 8.27 8.94
C LYS A 579 16.15 8.46 10.40
N PHE A 580 15.32 9.09 11.22
CA PHE A 580 15.68 9.53 12.57
C PHE A 580 15.48 8.45 13.64
N PHE A 581 14.37 7.70 13.60
CA PHE A 581 14.16 6.63 14.58
C PHE A 581 14.87 5.33 14.18
N THR A 582 15.36 4.60 15.18
CA THR A 582 15.97 3.25 15.01
C THR A 582 15.06 2.12 15.50
N GLY A 583 13.83 2.46 15.88
CA GLY A 583 12.80 1.57 16.37
C GLY A 583 11.56 2.37 16.79
N THR A 584 10.58 1.68 17.38
CA THR A 584 9.33 2.33 17.83
C THR A 584 9.60 3.36 18.95
N PRO A 585 9.13 4.61 18.81
CA PRO A 585 9.28 5.62 19.87
C PRO A 585 8.44 5.32 21.11
N HIS A 586 8.81 5.94 22.24
CA HIS A 586 8.06 5.83 23.49
C HIS A 586 6.64 6.40 23.34
N THR A 587 5.65 5.79 24.01
CA THR A 587 4.21 6.14 23.89
C THR A 587 3.92 7.60 24.20
N ASP A 588 4.66 8.18 25.14
CA ASP A 588 4.39 9.53 25.64
C ASP A 588 5.00 10.64 24.75
N LEU A 589 5.70 10.30 23.66
CA LEU A 589 6.42 11.28 22.82
C LEU A 589 5.54 12.45 22.36
N PHE A 590 4.28 12.17 22.01
CA PHE A 590 3.33 13.14 21.47
C PHE A 590 2.36 13.74 22.49
N SER A 591 2.61 13.52 23.79
CA SER A 591 1.71 14.00 24.87
C SER A 591 1.54 15.52 24.87
N ASP A 592 2.60 16.25 24.49
CA ASP A 592 2.66 17.71 24.50
C ASP A 592 2.44 18.32 23.09
N THR A 593 1.95 17.54 22.12
CA THR A 593 1.71 17.99 20.73
C THR A 593 0.26 17.73 20.26
N PRO A 594 -0.78 18.18 21.00
CA PRO A 594 -2.17 17.84 20.69
C PRO A 594 -2.73 18.53 19.42
N ASN A 595 -2.02 19.53 18.90
CA ASN A 595 -2.40 20.29 17.70
C ASN A 595 -1.81 19.74 16.40
N LEU A 596 -1.14 18.59 16.45
CA LEU A 596 -0.51 18.00 15.27
C LEU A 596 -1.57 17.60 14.24
N THR A 597 -1.44 18.15 13.03
CA THR A 597 -2.30 17.84 11.88
C THR A 597 -1.57 16.98 10.85
N ARG A 598 -0.22 17.06 10.82
CA ARG A 598 0.63 16.28 9.92
C ARG A 598 1.73 15.58 10.69
N LEU A 599 1.79 14.26 10.56
CA LEU A 599 2.83 13.44 11.12
C LEU A 599 3.47 12.61 10.02
N GLN A 600 4.78 12.76 9.85
CA GLN A 600 5.58 11.98 8.93
C GLN A 600 6.72 11.32 9.70
N ILE A 601 6.79 10.00 9.67
CA ILE A 601 7.94 9.26 10.16
C ILE A 601 8.32 8.23 9.10
N THR A 602 9.35 8.53 8.31
CA THR A 602 9.74 7.68 7.17
C THR A 602 11.15 7.17 7.32
N SER A 603 11.44 6.02 6.69
CA SER A 603 12.79 5.44 6.67
C SER A 603 13.38 5.15 8.07
N SER A 604 12.54 4.91 9.08
CA SER A 604 12.93 4.92 10.52
C SER A 604 12.74 3.58 11.25
N HIS A 605 12.76 2.45 10.51
CA HIS A 605 12.72 1.08 11.05
C HIS A 605 11.60 0.79 12.09
N ILE A 606 10.50 1.54 12.07
CA ILE A 606 9.36 1.30 12.97
C ILE A 606 8.65 0.02 12.56
N TRP A 607 8.41 -0.90 13.50
CA TRP A 607 7.85 -2.23 13.19
C TRP A 607 6.55 -2.57 13.91
N ASP A 608 6.38 -2.13 15.16
CA ASP A 608 5.16 -2.39 15.95
C ASP A 608 4.88 -1.23 16.94
N PRO A 609 4.23 -0.14 16.48
CA PRO A 609 3.85 0.97 17.34
C PRO A 609 2.67 0.62 18.24
N LYS A 610 2.67 1.10 19.49
CA LYS A 610 1.54 0.93 20.40
C LYS A 610 0.44 1.97 20.12
N PRO A 611 -0.86 1.65 20.26
CA PRO A 611 -1.96 2.61 20.05
C PRO A 611 -1.84 3.90 20.88
N GLU A 612 -1.31 3.79 22.10
CA GLU A 612 -1.13 4.90 23.04
C GLU A 612 -0.25 6.01 22.47
N LEU A 613 0.66 5.69 21.52
CA LEU A 613 1.53 6.66 20.87
C LEU A 613 0.73 7.73 20.09
N LEU A 614 -0.30 7.32 19.36
CA LEU A 614 -1.07 8.20 18.47
C LEU A 614 -2.34 8.74 19.14
N LYS A 615 -2.75 8.18 20.28
CA LYS A 615 -3.94 8.57 21.02
C LYS A 615 -4.06 10.08 21.35
N PRO A 616 -2.97 10.81 21.66
CA PRO A 616 -3.05 12.27 21.88
C PRO A 616 -3.39 13.09 20.63
N LEU A 617 -3.24 12.51 19.42
CA LEU A 617 -3.25 13.23 18.14
C LEU A 617 -4.64 13.26 17.49
N ALA A 618 -5.67 13.70 18.22
CA ALA A 618 -7.06 13.66 17.75
C ALA A 618 -7.34 14.54 16.50
N LYS A 619 -6.49 15.56 16.25
CA LYS A 619 -6.58 16.48 15.11
C LYS A 619 -5.77 16.04 13.88
N LEU A 620 -5.15 14.85 13.93
CA LEU A 620 -4.27 14.39 12.87
C LEU A 620 -5.06 14.15 11.57
N GLU A 621 -4.69 14.85 10.50
CA GLU A 621 -5.32 14.74 9.19
C GLU A 621 -4.50 13.89 8.22
N THR A 622 -3.18 13.96 8.32
CA THR A 622 -2.24 13.23 7.44
C THR A 622 -1.20 12.47 8.24
N LEU A 623 -1.08 11.18 7.97
CA LEU A 623 -0.11 10.28 8.60
C LEU A 623 0.71 9.56 7.52
N ASP A 624 2.02 9.78 7.51
CA ASP A 624 2.97 9.07 6.67
C ASP A 624 3.88 8.20 7.53
N LEU A 625 3.76 6.88 7.37
CA LEU A 625 4.64 5.88 7.97
C LEU A 625 5.29 5.01 6.88
N SER A 626 5.47 5.55 5.68
CA SER A 626 6.09 4.84 4.55
C SER A 626 7.57 4.53 4.78
N LYS A 627 8.09 3.52 4.08
CA LYS A 627 9.50 3.09 4.14
C LYS A 627 9.94 2.67 5.55
N ASN A 628 9.07 2.02 6.32
CA ASN A 628 9.40 1.48 7.65
C ASN A 628 9.41 -0.05 7.61
N LYS A 629 9.07 -0.69 8.74
CA LYS A 629 9.12 -2.13 8.95
C LYS A 629 7.81 -2.65 9.56
N LEU A 630 6.71 -1.93 9.33
CA LEU A 630 5.41 -2.24 9.93
C LEU A 630 4.89 -3.58 9.42
N ARG A 631 4.37 -4.40 10.34
CA ARG A 631 3.81 -5.73 10.03
C ARG A 631 2.30 -5.85 10.24
N SER A 632 1.71 -4.96 11.04
CA SER A 632 0.27 -4.91 11.32
C SER A 632 -0.21 -3.46 11.41
N LEU A 633 -1.52 -3.27 11.23
CA LEU A 633 -2.23 -1.99 11.40
C LEU A 633 -3.04 -1.91 12.70
N ASP A 634 -2.98 -2.91 13.58
CA ASP A 634 -3.81 -2.99 14.79
C ASP A 634 -3.66 -1.78 15.72
N PHE A 635 -2.50 -1.12 15.69
CA PHE A 635 -2.24 0.08 16.47
C PHE A 635 -3.17 1.26 16.14
N LEU A 636 -3.72 1.30 14.91
CA LEU A 636 -4.67 2.33 14.49
C LEU A 636 -6.06 2.09 15.07
N ALA A 637 -6.45 0.83 15.33
CA ALA A 637 -7.79 0.47 15.78
C ALA A 637 -8.19 1.11 17.13
N ARG A 638 -7.21 1.39 18.00
CA ARG A 638 -7.44 1.99 19.32
C ARG A 638 -6.90 3.42 19.46
N ALA A 639 -6.38 4.01 18.39
CA ALA A 639 -5.85 5.37 18.38
C ALA A 639 -6.94 6.45 18.26
N ASN A 640 -8.13 6.10 17.75
CA ASN A 640 -9.28 7.00 17.57
C ASN A 640 -8.96 8.26 16.70
N LEU A 641 -8.32 8.05 15.55
CA LEU A 641 -7.92 9.12 14.63
C LEU A 641 -9.08 9.54 13.71
N SER A 642 -10.12 10.12 14.29
CA SER A 642 -11.36 10.46 13.58
C SER A 642 -11.21 11.54 12.49
N ALA A 643 -10.16 12.36 12.55
CA ALA A 643 -9.88 13.41 11.57
C ALA A 643 -8.97 12.95 10.40
N LEU A 644 -8.43 11.72 10.46
CA LEU A 644 -7.42 11.25 9.51
C LEU A 644 -8.04 11.02 8.12
N ARG A 645 -7.52 11.72 7.11
CA ARG A 645 -7.99 11.69 5.72
C ARG A 645 -7.00 11.03 4.77
N TRP A 646 -5.71 11.17 5.06
CA TRP A 646 -4.62 10.70 4.22
C TRP A 646 -3.67 9.83 5.04
N LEU A 647 -3.49 8.58 4.60
CA LEU A 647 -2.63 7.59 5.25
C LEU A 647 -1.70 6.96 4.23
N ASN A 648 -0.40 7.12 4.42
CA ASN A 648 0.63 6.45 3.63
C ASN A 648 1.39 5.43 4.46
N LEU A 649 1.36 4.19 4.01
CA LEU A 649 1.97 3.00 4.60
C LEU A 649 2.79 2.23 3.55
N GLY A 650 3.14 2.86 2.43
CA GLY A 650 3.91 2.25 1.36
C GLY A 650 5.30 1.79 1.82
N ASP A 651 5.89 0.82 1.12
CA ASP A 651 7.22 0.26 1.39
C ASP A 651 7.39 -0.21 2.86
N ASN A 652 6.49 -1.05 3.34
CA ASN A 652 6.55 -1.67 4.69
C ASN A 652 6.62 -3.21 4.59
N GLU A 653 6.42 -3.93 5.69
CA GLU A 653 6.40 -5.39 5.77
C GLU A 653 4.98 -5.94 6.01
N LEU A 654 3.94 -5.22 5.53
CA LEU A 654 2.54 -5.62 5.72
C LEU A 654 2.21 -6.80 4.81
N THR A 655 1.74 -7.90 5.41
CA THR A 655 1.39 -9.13 4.68
C THR A 655 -0.12 -9.36 4.61
N VAL A 656 -0.82 -9.08 5.70
CA VAL A 656 -2.27 -9.22 5.87
C VAL A 656 -2.85 -7.94 6.43
N ILE A 657 -3.95 -7.48 5.85
CA ILE A 657 -4.69 -6.30 6.30
C ILE A 657 -6.04 -6.75 6.85
N ASN A 658 -6.30 -6.43 8.12
CA ASN A 658 -7.62 -6.58 8.72
C ASN A 658 -8.45 -5.33 8.42
N GLU A 659 -9.50 -5.46 7.61
CA GLU A 659 -10.33 -4.35 7.15
C GLU A 659 -11.11 -3.64 8.28
N THR A 660 -11.30 -4.31 9.42
CA THR A 660 -12.01 -3.72 10.57
C THR A 660 -11.30 -2.49 11.14
N VAL A 661 -9.98 -2.37 10.93
CA VAL A 661 -9.20 -1.19 11.34
C VAL A 661 -9.73 0.10 10.70
N PHE A 662 -10.22 0.03 9.47
CA PHE A 662 -10.71 1.20 8.74
C PHE A 662 -12.05 1.72 9.29
N GLN A 663 -12.78 0.92 10.07
CA GLN A 663 -13.96 1.41 10.82
C GLN A 663 -13.56 2.46 11.88
N SER A 664 -12.32 2.41 12.36
CA SER A 664 -11.77 3.37 13.32
C SER A 664 -11.23 4.64 12.66
N LEU A 665 -11.25 4.70 11.31
CA LEU A 665 -10.76 5.83 10.51
C LEU A 665 -11.89 6.38 9.61
N PRO A 666 -12.98 6.91 10.20
CA PRO A 666 -14.18 7.27 9.46
C PRO A 666 -14.00 8.43 8.49
N ALA A 667 -12.92 9.21 8.57
CA ALA A 667 -12.64 10.32 7.65
C ALA A 667 -11.73 9.95 6.48
N LEU A 668 -11.24 8.70 6.42
CA LEU A 668 -10.19 8.30 5.48
C LEU A 668 -10.66 8.38 4.02
N THR A 669 -9.93 9.13 3.20
CA THR A 669 -10.20 9.32 1.77
C THR A 669 -9.08 8.81 0.88
N TYR A 670 -7.85 8.72 1.41
CA TYR A 670 -6.67 8.30 0.67
C TYR A 670 -5.85 7.32 1.52
N LEU A 671 -5.57 6.14 0.95
CA LEU A 671 -4.76 5.09 1.55
C LEU A 671 -3.72 4.62 0.54
N ASP A 672 -2.45 4.68 0.89
CA ASP A 672 -1.36 4.11 0.11
C ASP A 672 -0.68 2.96 0.87
N LEU A 673 -0.64 1.79 0.26
CA LEU A 673 0.00 0.58 0.76
C LEU A 673 0.95 -0.04 -0.29
N TYR A 674 1.32 0.71 -1.33
CA TYR A 674 2.16 0.20 -2.40
C TYR A 674 3.52 -0.28 -1.90
N GLY A 675 4.10 -1.33 -2.50
CA GLY A 675 5.40 -1.87 -2.09
C GLY A 675 5.40 -2.74 -0.82
N ASN A 676 4.24 -3.22 -0.37
CA ASN A 676 4.12 -4.18 0.75
C ASN A 676 4.04 -5.64 0.26
N PRO A 677 4.63 -6.62 1.01
CA PRO A 677 4.67 -8.02 0.62
C PRO A 677 3.37 -8.77 0.95
N PHE A 678 2.28 -8.45 0.25
CA PHE A 678 0.97 -9.03 0.52
C PHE A 678 0.89 -10.55 0.31
N THR A 679 0.13 -11.22 1.16
CA THR A 679 -0.15 -12.66 1.02
C THR A 679 -1.49 -12.88 0.31
N CYS A 680 -1.46 -13.55 -0.83
CA CYS A 680 -2.64 -13.93 -1.60
C CYS A 680 -3.21 -15.24 -1.05
N SER A 681 -4.04 -15.06 -0.03
CA SER A 681 -4.75 -16.13 0.68
C SER A 681 -6.10 -15.62 1.16
N CYS A 682 -6.91 -16.51 1.72
CA CYS A 682 -8.21 -16.18 2.31
C CYS A 682 -8.13 -15.14 3.45
N LEU A 683 -6.95 -14.93 4.05
CA LEU A 683 -6.75 -13.94 5.11
C LEU A 683 -6.92 -12.49 4.62
N ASN A 684 -6.62 -12.19 3.36
CA ASN A 684 -6.81 -10.86 2.77
C ASN A 684 -8.15 -10.70 2.05
N GLN A 685 -9.05 -11.69 2.14
CA GLN A 685 -10.37 -11.63 1.49
C GLN A 685 -11.17 -10.40 1.92
N GLY A 686 -11.21 -10.12 3.22
CA GLY A 686 -11.94 -8.97 3.77
C GLY A 686 -11.41 -7.64 3.23
N PHE A 687 -10.09 -7.45 3.25
CA PHE A 687 -9.44 -6.27 2.67
C PHE A 687 -9.72 -6.12 1.16
N ILE A 688 -9.57 -7.18 0.37
CA ILE A 688 -9.76 -7.11 -1.09
C ILE A 688 -11.22 -6.77 -1.43
N GLN A 689 -12.18 -7.33 -0.69
CA GLN A 689 -13.60 -6.96 -0.81
C GLN A 689 -13.86 -5.51 -0.37
N TRP A 690 -13.22 -5.07 0.72
CA TRP A 690 -13.32 -3.69 1.17
C TRP A 690 -12.82 -2.71 0.10
N VAL A 691 -11.67 -2.98 -0.54
CA VAL A 691 -11.15 -2.14 -1.64
C VAL A 691 -12.13 -2.07 -2.82
N LYS A 692 -12.68 -3.21 -3.24
CA LYS A 692 -13.61 -3.28 -4.39
C LYS A 692 -14.97 -2.61 -4.12
N ASN A 693 -15.42 -2.58 -2.86
CA ASN A 693 -16.76 -2.09 -2.51
C ASN A 693 -16.75 -0.69 -1.87
N ASN A 694 -15.59 -0.14 -1.52
CA ASN A 694 -15.51 1.19 -0.88
C ASN A 694 -15.60 2.32 -1.93
N SER A 695 -16.55 3.23 -1.70
CA SER A 695 -16.83 4.39 -2.57
C SER A 695 -16.25 5.71 -2.06
N ARG A 696 -15.58 5.71 -0.90
CA ARG A 696 -15.07 6.91 -0.22
C ARG A 696 -13.54 6.95 -0.13
N THR A 697 -12.91 5.81 0.14
CA THR A 697 -11.46 5.73 0.36
C THR A 697 -10.77 5.15 -0.86
N GLN A 698 -9.86 5.91 -1.46
CA GLN A 698 -9.06 5.42 -2.57
C GLN A 698 -7.90 4.64 -1.99
N VAL A 699 -7.77 3.39 -2.40
CA VAL A 699 -6.54 2.63 -2.20
C VAL A 699 -5.70 2.81 -3.45
N VAL A 700 -4.64 3.59 -3.28
CA VAL A 700 -3.82 4.09 -4.38
C VAL A 700 -3.04 2.93 -4.97
N ASN A 701 -3.09 2.79 -6.30
CA ASN A 701 -2.44 1.70 -7.03
C ASN A 701 -2.88 0.31 -6.58
N ALA A 702 -4.06 0.14 -5.98
CA ALA A 702 -4.48 -1.14 -5.43
C ALA A 702 -4.37 -2.28 -6.45
N TYR A 703 -4.83 -2.05 -7.68
CA TYR A 703 -4.78 -3.04 -8.78
C TYR A 703 -3.36 -3.42 -9.23
N HIS A 704 -2.35 -2.70 -8.75
CA HIS A 704 -0.93 -2.97 -9.00
C HIS A 704 -0.22 -3.57 -7.78
N TYR A 705 -0.94 -3.96 -6.73
CA TYR A 705 -0.35 -4.64 -5.58
C TYR A 705 -0.04 -6.09 -5.93
N ASP A 706 1.18 -6.51 -5.65
CA ASP A 706 1.66 -7.85 -6.00
C ASP A 706 1.56 -8.82 -4.82
N CYS A 707 1.24 -10.07 -5.15
CA CYS A 707 1.34 -11.19 -4.26
C CYS A 707 2.82 -11.55 -4.03
N TYR A 708 3.24 -11.65 -2.77
CA TYR A 708 4.55 -12.16 -2.38
C TYR A 708 4.49 -13.62 -1.94
N PHE A 709 3.40 -14.01 -1.28
CA PHE A 709 3.17 -15.36 -0.79
C PHE A 709 1.76 -15.85 -1.18
N PRO A 710 1.54 -17.16 -1.39
CA PRO A 710 2.55 -18.23 -1.44
C PRO A 710 3.43 -18.17 -2.72
N PRO A 711 4.58 -18.88 -2.78
CA PRO A 711 5.50 -18.82 -3.93
C PRO A 711 4.85 -19.11 -5.29
N GLY A 712 3.83 -19.97 -5.33
CA GLY A 712 3.09 -20.29 -6.56
C GLY A 712 2.18 -19.16 -7.09
N GLN A 713 1.99 -18.09 -6.32
CA GLN A 713 1.22 -16.90 -6.68
C GLN A 713 2.10 -15.64 -6.74
N GLN A 714 3.42 -15.78 -6.56
CA GLN A 714 4.31 -14.63 -6.48
C GLN A 714 4.30 -13.82 -7.80
N GLY A 715 4.13 -12.50 -7.71
CA GLY A 715 4.03 -11.59 -8.85
C GLY A 715 2.63 -11.47 -9.47
N ASN A 716 1.65 -12.28 -9.05
CA ASN A 716 0.25 -12.08 -9.45
C ASN A 716 -0.34 -10.86 -8.73
N ARG A 717 -1.39 -10.25 -9.30
CA ARG A 717 -2.06 -9.10 -8.69
C ARG A 717 -2.95 -9.52 -7.52
N LEU A 718 -2.84 -8.81 -6.40
CA LEU A 718 -3.59 -9.09 -5.17
C LEU A 718 -5.11 -9.09 -5.39
N LEU A 719 -5.65 -8.10 -6.12
CA LEU A 719 -7.09 -7.99 -6.37
C LEU A 719 -7.64 -9.03 -7.35
N ASP A 720 -6.78 -9.71 -8.11
CA ASP A 720 -7.17 -10.76 -9.04
C ASP A 720 -7.24 -12.14 -8.39
N PHE A 721 -6.84 -12.27 -7.12
CA PHE A 721 -6.91 -13.51 -6.37
C PHE A 721 -8.36 -13.99 -6.19
N ASP A 722 -8.63 -15.25 -6.56
CA ASP A 722 -9.94 -15.86 -6.47
C ASP A 722 -10.19 -16.52 -5.09
N PHE A 723 -11.22 -16.05 -4.40
CA PHE A 723 -11.64 -16.54 -3.08
C PHE A 723 -12.69 -17.65 -3.15
N GLN A 724 -13.10 -18.15 -4.31
CA GLN A 724 -14.07 -19.27 -4.36
C GLN A 724 -13.53 -20.49 -3.60
N SER A 725 -12.22 -20.75 -3.69
CA SER A 725 -11.51 -21.80 -2.93
C SER A 725 -11.53 -21.59 -1.42
N CYS A 726 -11.85 -20.38 -0.93
CA CYS A 726 -11.91 -20.04 0.49
C CYS A 726 -13.28 -20.33 1.12
N LYS A 727 -14.31 -20.60 0.31
CA LYS A 727 -15.62 -20.96 0.83
C LYS A 727 -15.58 -22.42 1.27
N MET A 728 -15.90 -22.69 2.53
CA MET A 728 -16.19 -24.06 2.94
C MET A 728 -17.43 -24.54 2.19
N ASP A 729 -17.29 -25.59 1.37
CA ASP A 729 -18.41 -26.23 0.70
C ASP A 729 -19.32 -26.87 1.75
N LEU A 730 -20.35 -26.13 2.16
CA LEU A 730 -21.40 -26.63 3.04
C LEU A 730 -22.01 -27.92 2.46
N ASP A 731 -22.04 -28.01 1.13
CA ASP A 731 -22.47 -29.16 0.36
C ASP A 731 -21.57 -30.38 0.60
N PHE A 732 -20.24 -30.18 0.66
CA PHE A 732 -19.28 -31.25 0.94
C PHE A 732 -19.39 -31.75 2.39
N LEU A 733 -19.59 -30.85 3.35
CA LEU A 733 -19.83 -31.23 4.75
C LEU A 733 -21.15 -32.01 4.92
N CYS A 734 -22.21 -31.58 4.22
CA CYS A 734 -23.47 -32.32 4.18
C CYS A 734 -23.31 -33.70 3.53
N PHE A 735 -22.48 -33.81 2.48
CA PHE A 735 -22.15 -35.08 1.83
C PHE A 735 -21.41 -36.04 2.77
N ILE A 736 -20.41 -35.57 3.53
CA ILE A 736 -19.68 -36.41 4.51
C ILE A 736 -20.64 -36.90 5.60
N SER A 737 -21.47 -36.01 6.14
CA SER A 737 -22.43 -36.33 7.18
C SER A 737 -23.44 -37.40 6.71
N SER A 738 -24.04 -37.20 5.53
CA SER A 738 -25.00 -38.15 4.97
C SER A 738 -24.36 -39.50 4.64
N SER A 739 -23.14 -39.52 4.10
CA SER A 739 -22.40 -40.75 3.79
C SER A 739 -22.02 -41.53 5.06
N SER A 740 -21.63 -40.83 6.13
CA SER A 740 -21.31 -41.43 7.42
C SER A 740 -22.54 -42.08 8.06
N LEU A 741 -23.70 -41.43 7.96
CA LEU A 741 -24.98 -41.98 8.42
C LEU A 741 -25.35 -43.25 7.66
N VAL A 742 -25.19 -43.25 6.33
CA VAL A 742 -25.43 -44.45 5.50
C VAL A 742 -24.52 -45.60 5.92
N MET A 743 -23.21 -45.36 6.07
CA MET A 743 -22.27 -46.38 6.53
C MET A 743 -22.63 -46.95 7.91
N LEU A 744 -23.04 -46.09 8.85
CA LEU A 744 -23.50 -46.50 10.18
C LEU A 744 -24.74 -47.39 10.10
N THR A 745 -25.71 -47.03 9.26
CA THR A 745 -26.92 -47.86 9.09
C THR A 745 -26.62 -49.22 8.48
N ILE A 746 -25.72 -49.29 7.49
CA ILE A 746 -25.27 -50.55 6.89
C ILE A 746 -24.54 -51.40 7.92
N LEU A 747 -23.64 -50.80 8.72
CA LEU A 747 -22.90 -51.51 9.76
C LEU A 747 -23.84 -52.07 10.84
N MET A 748 -24.81 -51.29 11.30
CA MET A 748 -25.81 -51.75 12.27
C MET A 748 -26.66 -52.90 11.71
N SER A 749 -27.06 -52.82 10.44
CA SER A 749 -27.77 -53.90 9.76
C SER A 749 -26.90 -55.17 9.62
N PHE A 750 -25.61 -55.01 9.30
CA PHE A 750 -24.65 -56.11 9.18
C PHE A 750 -24.42 -56.82 10.52
N ILE A 751 -24.20 -56.05 11.59
CA ILE A 751 -24.05 -56.58 12.95
C ILE A 751 -25.31 -57.33 13.37
N TYR A 752 -26.50 -56.78 13.09
CA TYR A 752 -27.75 -57.44 13.41
C TYR A 752 -27.96 -58.74 12.62
N HIS A 753 -27.62 -58.76 11.33
CA HIS A 753 -27.81 -59.96 10.51
C HIS A 753 -26.83 -61.08 10.86
N PHE A 754 -25.54 -60.76 11.01
CA PHE A 754 -24.49 -61.77 11.16
C PHE A 754 -24.12 -62.08 12.61
N LEU A 755 -24.18 -61.12 13.53
CA LEU A 755 -23.67 -61.28 14.91
C LEU A 755 -24.75 -61.40 15.98
N ARG A 756 -26.04 -61.32 15.64
CA ARG A 756 -27.15 -61.36 16.62
C ARG A 756 -27.08 -62.56 17.57
N TRP A 757 -26.83 -63.76 17.06
CA TRP A 757 -26.77 -64.96 17.89
C TRP A 757 -25.55 -64.97 18.82
N GLN A 758 -24.41 -64.44 18.37
CA GLN A 758 -23.20 -64.34 19.19
C GLN A 758 -23.37 -63.29 20.31
N ILE A 759 -24.03 -62.17 20.03
CA ILE A 759 -24.33 -61.14 21.02
C ILE A 759 -25.30 -61.66 22.09
N ILE A 760 -26.34 -62.39 21.70
CA ILE A 760 -27.28 -63.02 22.64
C ILE A 760 -26.57 -64.06 23.53
N TYR A 761 -25.67 -64.86 22.95
CA TYR A 761 -24.88 -65.83 23.70
C TYR A 761 -23.95 -65.15 24.71
N ALA A 762 -23.21 -64.12 24.30
CA ALA A 762 -22.35 -63.35 25.19
C ALA A 762 -23.14 -62.69 26.34
N PHE A 763 -24.34 -62.19 26.05
CA PHE A 763 -25.23 -61.63 27.07
C PHE A 763 -25.70 -62.67 28.10
N CYS A 764 -26.05 -63.89 27.66
CA CYS A 764 -26.42 -64.98 28.56
C CYS A 764 -25.24 -65.42 29.45
N LEU A 765 -24.04 -65.48 28.88
CA LEU A 765 -22.82 -65.86 29.60
C LEU A 765 -22.43 -64.81 30.66
N PHE A 766 -22.60 -63.53 30.32
CA PHE A 766 -22.44 -62.42 31.27
C PHE A 766 -23.46 -62.49 32.42
N LEU A 767 -24.71 -62.83 32.13
CA LEU A 767 -25.74 -63.07 33.15
C LEU A 767 -25.41 -64.25 34.07
N ALA A 768 -24.90 -65.35 33.52
CA ALA A 768 -24.45 -66.51 34.29
C ALA A 768 -23.31 -66.16 35.25
N PHE A 769 -22.31 -65.40 34.77
CA PHE A 769 -21.20 -64.90 35.57
C PHE A 769 -21.66 -63.99 36.73
N LEU A 770 -22.61 -63.09 36.48
CA LEU A 770 -23.18 -62.24 37.53
C LEU A 770 -23.96 -63.03 38.58
N TYR A 771 -24.60 -64.14 38.19
CA TYR A 771 -25.34 -65.01 39.12
C TYR A 771 -24.41 -65.82 40.03
N ASP A 772 -23.33 -66.40 39.48
CA ASP A 772 -22.32 -67.13 40.24
C ASP A 772 -21.63 -66.25 41.30
N SER A 773 -21.24 -65.03 40.90
CA SER A 773 -20.63 -64.04 41.79
C SER A 773 -21.52 -63.69 43.00
N ARG A 774 -22.85 -63.70 42.85
CA ARG A 774 -23.80 -63.46 43.94
C ARG A 774 -23.98 -64.67 44.86
N LYS A 775 -23.87 -65.91 44.35
CA LYS A 775 -24.13 -67.13 45.12
C LYS A 775 -22.91 -67.61 45.93
N ARG A 776 -21.68 -67.33 45.49
CA ARG A 776 -20.42 -67.58 46.26
C ARG A 776 -20.39 -66.94 47.66
N LYS A 777 -21.26 -65.98 47.96
CA LYS A 777 -21.36 -65.33 49.30
C LYS A 777 -22.31 -66.01 50.28
N LYS A 778 -23.00 -67.08 49.90
CA LYS A 778 -23.90 -67.86 50.79
C LYS A 778 -23.66 -69.35 50.60
N GLU A 779 -22.86 -69.98 51.48
CA GLU A 779 -22.81 -71.44 51.59
C GLU A 779 -24.15 -71.95 52.14
N THR A 780 -25.08 -72.29 51.25
CA THR A 780 -26.31 -72.99 51.62
C THR A 780 -26.17 -74.47 51.26
N PRO A 781 -26.58 -75.41 52.12
CA PRO A 781 -26.57 -76.85 51.80
C PRO A 781 -27.45 -77.13 50.56
N HIS A 782 -27.00 -78.05 49.70
CA HIS A 782 -27.75 -78.47 48.51
C HIS A 782 -29.12 -79.02 48.92
N ARG A 783 -30.18 -78.57 48.22
CA ARG A 783 -31.57 -78.96 48.48
C ARG A 783 -31.91 -80.33 47.89
N TYR A 784 -31.26 -80.67 46.77
CA TYR A 784 -31.44 -81.91 46.04
C TYR A 784 -30.09 -82.62 45.85
N ASP A 785 -30.12 -83.93 45.75
CA ASP A 785 -28.94 -84.75 45.47
C ASP A 785 -28.60 -84.72 43.98
N ALA A 786 -29.61 -84.72 43.10
CA ALA A 786 -29.41 -84.50 41.68
C ALA A 786 -30.56 -83.80 40.96
N PHE A 787 -30.23 -82.93 39.99
CA PHE A 787 -31.18 -82.40 39.02
C PHE A 787 -31.25 -83.32 37.80
N ILE A 788 -32.44 -83.71 37.38
CA ILE A 788 -32.62 -84.57 36.20
C ILE A 788 -33.06 -83.70 35.03
N SER A 789 -32.21 -83.66 34.01
CA SER A 789 -32.48 -83.02 32.72
C SER A 789 -32.86 -84.12 31.72
N TYR A 790 -34.07 -84.05 31.18
CA TYR A 790 -34.64 -85.01 30.24
C TYR A 790 -35.60 -84.29 29.27
N ASN A 791 -35.92 -84.93 28.14
CA ASN A 791 -36.94 -84.43 27.22
C ASN A 791 -38.33 -84.94 27.65
N VAL A 792 -39.40 -84.18 27.36
CA VAL A 792 -40.80 -84.59 27.53
C VAL A 792 -41.09 -85.97 26.92
N ASP A 793 -40.49 -86.30 25.76
CA ASP A 793 -40.67 -87.62 25.11
C ASP A 793 -40.13 -88.79 25.97
N ASP A 794 -39.09 -88.53 26.77
CA ASP A 794 -38.44 -89.50 27.64
C ASP A 794 -39.06 -89.53 29.05
N GLU A 795 -40.04 -88.67 29.33
CA GLU A 795 -40.69 -88.52 30.64
C GLU A 795 -41.27 -89.84 31.14
N ALA A 796 -41.92 -90.60 30.25
CA ALA A 796 -42.50 -91.89 30.60
C ALA A 796 -41.46 -92.88 31.13
N TRP A 797 -40.23 -92.86 30.60
CA TRP A 797 -39.14 -93.70 31.07
C TRP A 797 -38.60 -93.20 32.43
N VAL A 798 -38.40 -91.89 32.59
CA VAL A 798 -37.94 -91.30 33.86
C VAL A 798 -38.89 -91.64 35.01
N PHE A 799 -40.20 -91.50 34.80
CA PHE A 799 -41.20 -91.77 35.84
C PHE A 799 -41.39 -93.26 36.14
N ARG A 800 -41.27 -94.15 35.14
CA ARG A 800 -41.56 -95.58 35.33
C ARG A 800 -40.34 -96.40 35.73
N GLU A 801 -39.15 -96.03 35.24
CA GLU A 801 -37.93 -96.81 35.42
C GLU A 801 -36.97 -96.13 36.42
N MET A 802 -36.78 -94.81 36.33
CA MET A 802 -35.76 -94.11 37.11
C MET A 802 -36.21 -93.69 38.52
N LEU A 803 -37.38 -93.05 38.63
CA LEU A 803 -37.87 -92.55 39.93
C LEU A 803 -38.14 -93.67 40.95
N PRO A 804 -38.80 -94.81 40.61
CA PRO A 804 -39.06 -95.86 41.60
C PRO A 804 -37.78 -96.42 42.20
N VAL A 805 -36.73 -96.55 41.41
CA VAL A 805 -35.43 -97.08 41.85
C VAL A 805 -34.64 -96.03 42.64
N LEU A 806 -34.46 -94.82 42.11
CA LEU A 806 -33.59 -93.82 42.73
C LEU A 806 -34.24 -93.04 43.89
N GLU A 807 -35.51 -92.62 43.75
CA GLU A 807 -36.27 -91.94 44.81
C GLU A 807 -36.93 -92.94 45.77
N GLY A 808 -37.54 -94.01 45.24
CA GLY A 808 -38.32 -94.97 46.02
C GLY A 808 -37.47 -95.98 46.81
N GLU A 809 -36.65 -96.77 46.13
CA GLU A 809 -35.85 -97.83 46.77
C GLU A 809 -34.56 -97.31 47.42
N GLN A 810 -33.91 -96.30 46.83
CA GLN A 810 -32.59 -95.81 47.23
C GLN A 810 -32.61 -94.47 48.00
N GLY A 811 -33.74 -93.74 48.01
CA GLY A 811 -33.95 -92.55 48.85
C GLY A 811 -33.26 -91.25 48.42
N TRP A 812 -32.79 -91.12 47.18
CA TRP A 812 -32.16 -89.89 46.66
C TRP A 812 -33.18 -88.77 46.42
N ARG A 813 -32.87 -87.52 46.75
CA ARG A 813 -33.78 -86.37 46.46
C ARG A 813 -33.51 -85.81 45.06
N LEU A 814 -34.44 -85.99 44.13
CA LEU A 814 -34.26 -85.54 42.75
C LEU A 814 -35.06 -84.26 42.45
N CYS A 815 -34.49 -83.38 41.64
CA CYS A 815 -35.16 -82.19 41.11
C CYS A 815 -35.58 -82.42 39.66
N LEU A 816 -36.87 -82.19 39.36
CA LEU A 816 -37.47 -82.39 38.02
C LEU A 816 -38.10 -81.08 37.55
N HIS A 817 -37.90 -80.72 36.28
CA HIS A 817 -38.43 -79.46 35.73
C HIS A 817 -39.97 -79.39 35.71
N HIS A 818 -40.68 -80.50 35.48
CA HIS A 818 -42.16 -80.52 35.55
C HIS A 818 -42.73 -80.46 36.98
N ARG A 819 -41.95 -80.83 38.00
CA ARG A 819 -42.43 -80.94 39.39
C ARG A 819 -42.00 -79.74 40.25
N ASP A 820 -40.76 -79.29 40.09
CA ASP A 820 -40.09 -78.42 41.06
C ASP A 820 -39.83 -76.99 40.55
N PHE A 821 -40.09 -76.70 39.26
CA PHE A 821 -39.94 -75.35 38.73
C PHE A 821 -41.08 -74.43 39.20
N GLN A 822 -40.73 -73.18 39.50
CA GLN A 822 -41.70 -72.21 39.99
C GLN A 822 -42.46 -71.56 38.81
N PRO A 823 -43.79 -71.66 38.75
CA PRO A 823 -44.59 -70.97 37.75
C PRO A 823 -44.42 -69.45 37.87
N GLY A 824 -44.26 -68.76 36.74
CA GLY A 824 -44.08 -67.30 36.70
C GLY A 824 -42.63 -66.81 36.82
N LYS A 825 -41.67 -67.68 37.12
CA LYS A 825 -40.23 -67.38 37.06
C LYS A 825 -39.66 -67.67 35.66
N ALA A 826 -38.69 -66.88 35.21
CA ALA A 826 -38.07 -67.09 33.91
C ALA A 826 -37.42 -68.49 33.83
N ILE A 827 -37.66 -69.21 32.74
CA ILE A 827 -37.23 -70.63 32.61
C ILE A 827 -35.72 -70.79 32.82
N ILE A 828 -34.91 -69.84 32.30
CA ILE A 828 -33.45 -69.85 32.49
C ILE A 828 -33.07 -69.72 33.97
N GLU A 829 -33.79 -68.92 34.76
CA GLU A 829 -33.53 -68.80 36.19
C GLU A 829 -33.99 -70.04 36.96
N ASN A 830 -35.10 -70.68 36.55
CA ASN A 830 -35.53 -71.97 37.12
C ASN A 830 -34.49 -73.08 36.88
N ILE A 831 -33.92 -73.13 35.66
CA ILE A 831 -32.83 -74.06 35.30
C ILE A 831 -31.58 -73.78 36.14
N MET A 832 -31.16 -72.51 36.26
CA MET A 832 -30.02 -72.14 37.10
C MET A 832 -30.23 -72.56 38.55
N ASP A 833 -31.40 -72.29 39.11
CA ASP A 833 -31.69 -72.67 40.48
C ASP A 833 -31.68 -74.19 40.67
N ALA A 834 -32.23 -74.95 39.74
CA ALA A 834 -32.22 -76.42 39.80
C ALA A 834 -30.80 -76.99 39.74
N ILE A 835 -29.96 -76.49 38.83
CA ILE A 835 -28.55 -76.93 38.70
C ILE A 835 -27.74 -76.56 39.94
N TYR A 836 -27.84 -75.33 40.44
CA TYR A 836 -27.04 -74.88 41.59
C TYR A 836 -27.65 -75.26 42.96
N SER A 837 -28.89 -75.70 43.03
CA SER A 837 -29.49 -76.27 44.26
C SER A 837 -29.29 -77.78 44.36
N SER A 838 -28.78 -78.41 43.31
CA SER A 838 -28.47 -79.85 43.25
C SER A 838 -26.96 -80.12 43.34
N ARG A 839 -26.59 -81.25 43.95
CA ARG A 839 -25.18 -81.69 44.03
C ARG A 839 -24.68 -82.16 42.66
N LYS A 840 -25.44 -83.05 42.01
CA LYS A 840 -25.17 -83.51 40.64
C LYS A 840 -26.28 -83.08 39.66
N THR A 841 -26.02 -83.18 38.36
CA THR A 841 -26.99 -83.03 37.27
C THR A 841 -26.91 -84.28 36.40
N ILE A 842 -28.00 -85.02 36.28
CA ILE A 842 -28.08 -86.20 35.41
C ILE A 842 -28.78 -85.78 34.12
N CYS A 843 -28.10 -85.94 32.99
CA CYS A 843 -28.68 -85.71 31.67
C CYS A 843 -29.07 -87.05 31.05
N VAL A 844 -30.37 -87.24 30.80
CA VAL A 844 -30.92 -88.41 30.11
C VAL A 844 -30.92 -88.14 28.61
N ILE A 845 -29.91 -88.64 27.92
CA ILE A 845 -29.64 -88.39 26.51
C ILE A 845 -30.36 -89.43 25.64
N SER A 846 -31.25 -88.92 24.80
CA SER A 846 -31.88 -89.55 23.64
C SER A 846 -31.70 -88.66 22.39
N ARG A 847 -32.11 -89.11 21.21
CA ARG A 847 -32.19 -88.26 20.00
C ARG A 847 -33.15 -87.08 20.23
N SER A 848 -34.30 -87.31 20.86
CA SER A 848 -35.24 -86.23 21.24
C SER A 848 -34.59 -85.23 22.19
N TYR A 849 -33.76 -85.67 23.14
CA TYR A 849 -32.99 -84.78 24.01
C TYR A 849 -32.02 -83.88 23.23
N LEU A 850 -31.36 -84.40 22.19
CA LEU A 850 -30.42 -83.64 21.37
C LEU A 850 -31.10 -82.59 20.47
N GLU A 851 -32.35 -82.82 20.09
CA GLU A 851 -33.14 -81.89 19.27
C GLU A 851 -33.76 -80.74 20.11
N SER A 852 -33.86 -80.90 21.43
CA SER A 852 -34.45 -79.89 22.31
C SER A 852 -33.53 -78.71 22.58
N GLU A 853 -33.99 -77.50 22.22
CA GLU A 853 -33.30 -76.25 22.56
C GLU A 853 -33.14 -76.05 24.06
N TRP A 854 -34.09 -76.54 24.87
CA TRP A 854 -34.06 -76.39 26.32
C TRP A 854 -33.07 -77.35 26.97
N CYS A 855 -33.10 -78.63 26.59
CA CYS A 855 -32.15 -79.63 27.08
C CYS A 855 -30.69 -79.26 26.71
N SER A 856 -30.50 -78.67 25.52
CA SER A 856 -29.20 -78.13 25.10
C SER A 856 -28.73 -76.98 25.98
N LYS A 857 -29.61 -76.06 26.38
CA LYS A 857 -29.29 -74.97 27.31
C LYS A 857 -29.00 -75.49 28.73
N GLU A 858 -29.78 -76.43 29.24
CA GLU A 858 -29.55 -77.08 30.55
C GLU A 858 -28.19 -77.78 30.61
N PHE A 859 -27.86 -78.54 29.55
CA PHE A 859 -26.58 -79.21 29.43
C PHE A 859 -25.40 -78.22 29.30
N GLN A 860 -25.54 -77.16 28.51
CA GLN A 860 -24.52 -76.11 28.39
C GLN A 860 -24.27 -75.41 29.73
N MET A 861 -25.34 -75.11 30.48
CA MET A 861 -25.25 -74.45 31.78
C MET A 861 -24.60 -75.34 32.85
N ALA A 862 -24.98 -76.62 32.90
CA ALA A 862 -24.37 -77.58 33.82
C ALA A 862 -22.93 -77.95 33.40
N SER A 863 -22.60 -77.90 32.11
CA SER A 863 -21.23 -78.06 31.61
C SER A 863 -20.35 -76.85 31.95
N PHE A 864 -20.89 -75.63 31.97
CA PHE A 864 -20.16 -74.45 32.43
C PHE A 864 -19.69 -74.62 33.88
N ARG A 865 -20.56 -75.14 34.77
CA ARG A 865 -20.21 -75.47 36.17
C ARG A 865 -19.02 -76.45 36.27
N LEU A 866 -18.89 -77.39 35.34
CA LEU A 866 -17.73 -78.29 35.23
C LEU A 866 -16.44 -77.53 34.84
N PHE A 867 -16.51 -76.64 33.84
CA PHE A 867 -15.33 -75.95 33.32
C PHE A 867 -14.82 -74.84 34.24
N ASP A 868 -15.72 -74.09 34.89
CA ASP A 868 -15.36 -72.94 35.73
C ASP A 868 -15.07 -73.34 37.19
N GLU A 869 -15.83 -74.29 37.77
CA GLU A 869 -15.63 -74.73 39.16
C GLU A 869 -14.70 -75.95 39.31
N GLN A 870 -14.27 -76.59 38.22
CA GLN A 870 -13.52 -77.86 38.18
C GLN A 870 -14.17 -79.04 38.95
N LYS A 871 -15.48 -78.99 39.22
CA LYS A 871 -16.22 -80.03 39.94
C LYS A 871 -16.96 -80.97 38.98
N ASP A 872 -16.84 -82.29 39.19
CA ASP A 872 -17.49 -83.28 38.34
C ASP A 872 -18.98 -83.47 38.68
N VAL A 873 -19.77 -82.47 38.36
CA VAL A 873 -21.17 -82.41 38.79
C VAL A 873 -22.15 -83.05 37.81
N LEU A 874 -21.72 -83.64 36.68
CA LEU A 874 -22.66 -84.08 35.64
C LEU A 874 -22.48 -85.53 35.20
N ILE A 875 -23.61 -86.22 35.05
CA ILE A 875 -23.71 -87.65 34.77
C ILE A 875 -24.51 -87.82 33.47
N LEU A 876 -23.96 -88.56 32.51
CA LEU A 876 -24.62 -88.81 31.22
C LEU A 876 -25.24 -90.19 31.18
N LEU A 877 -26.57 -90.26 31.03
CA LEU A 877 -27.31 -91.50 30.84
C LEU A 877 -27.81 -91.57 29.40
N PHE A 878 -27.32 -92.52 28.60
CA PHE A 878 -27.77 -92.71 27.23
C PHE A 878 -28.86 -93.77 27.17
N LEU A 879 -30.07 -93.39 26.73
CA LEU A 879 -31.19 -94.35 26.55
C LEU A 879 -31.04 -95.20 25.29
N GLU A 880 -30.31 -94.68 24.31
CA GLU A 880 -30.09 -95.32 23.02
C GLU A 880 -28.65 -95.07 22.54
N GLU A 881 -28.17 -95.94 21.64
CA GLU A 881 -26.88 -95.73 20.98
C GLU A 881 -27.00 -94.64 19.91
N ILE A 882 -26.33 -93.52 20.16
CA ILE A 882 -26.30 -92.37 19.25
C ILE A 882 -24.92 -92.29 18.59
N PRO A 883 -24.83 -92.28 17.25
CA PRO A 883 -23.56 -92.13 16.55
C PRO A 883 -22.83 -90.84 16.92
N ASP A 884 -21.50 -90.91 17.08
CA ASP A 884 -20.69 -89.74 17.49
C ASP A 884 -20.84 -88.52 16.57
N GLN A 885 -21.20 -88.75 15.31
CA GLN A 885 -21.44 -87.70 14.31
C GLN A 885 -22.68 -86.84 14.63
N GLN A 886 -23.68 -87.38 15.34
CA GLN A 886 -24.90 -86.67 15.73
C GLN A 886 -24.73 -85.93 17.07
N LEU A 887 -23.69 -86.23 17.84
CA LEU A 887 -23.39 -85.54 19.09
C LEU A 887 -22.72 -84.18 18.82
N SER A 888 -23.19 -83.13 19.50
CA SER A 888 -22.58 -81.79 19.44
C SER A 888 -21.12 -81.80 19.96
N PRO A 889 -20.29 -80.80 19.60
CA PRO A 889 -18.90 -80.71 20.04
C PRO A 889 -18.73 -80.80 21.56
N TYR A 890 -19.68 -80.25 22.33
CA TYR A 890 -19.66 -80.29 23.79
C TYR A 890 -19.82 -81.72 24.35
N TYR A 891 -20.72 -82.53 23.77
CA TYR A 891 -20.91 -83.94 24.16
C TYR A 891 -19.70 -84.79 23.76
N ARG A 892 -19.15 -84.58 22.56
CA ARG A 892 -17.93 -85.26 22.09
C ARG A 892 -16.75 -84.96 23.01
N MET A 893 -16.57 -83.70 23.38
CA MET A 893 -15.49 -83.28 24.27
C MET A 893 -15.63 -83.93 25.65
N ARG A 894 -16.82 -83.98 26.23
CA ARG A 894 -17.04 -84.65 27.53
C ARG A 894 -16.82 -86.18 27.47
N LYS A 895 -17.31 -86.84 26.42
CA LYS A 895 -17.08 -88.28 26.16
C LYS A 895 -15.59 -88.61 26.15
N LEU A 896 -14.76 -87.68 25.65
CA LEU A 896 -13.31 -87.84 25.54
C LEU A 896 -12.56 -87.42 26.82
N VAL A 897 -13.04 -86.39 27.54
CA VAL A 897 -12.32 -85.77 28.67
C VAL A 897 -12.46 -86.54 29.98
N LYS A 898 -13.56 -87.29 30.20
CA LYS A 898 -13.72 -88.15 31.39
C LYS A 898 -14.43 -89.46 31.07
N LYS A 899 -13.67 -90.55 30.94
CA LYS A 899 -14.19 -91.92 30.63
C LYS A 899 -15.09 -92.55 31.71
N ARG A 900 -15.40 -91.87 32.82
CA ARG A 900 -15.93 -92.48 34.05
C ARG A 900 -17.40 -92.18 34.38
N THR A 901 -18.09 -91.34 33.60
CA THR A 901 -19.48 -90.90 33.91
C THR A 901 -20.40 -90.94 32.69
N TYR A 902 -20.24 -91.96 31.83
CA TYR A 902 -21.23 -92.31 30.81
C TYR A 902 -21.81 -93.68 31.16
N LEU A 903 -23.14 -93.78 31.20
CA LEU A 903 -23.85 -95.04 31.44
C LEU A 903 -24.88 -95.21 30.33
N SER A 904 -24.82 -96.34 29.64
CA SER A 904 -25.80 -96.68 28.60
C SER A 904 -26.84 -97.64 29.14
N TRP A 905 -28.10 -97.37 28.84
CA TRP A 905 -29.21 -98.25 29.20
C TRP A 905 -29.05 -99.61 28.48
N PRO A 906 -29.17 -100.75 29.19
CA PRO A 906 -28.98 -102.06 28.59
C PRO A 906 -30.07 -102.41 27.56
N ARG A 907 -29.67 -103.15 26.50
CA ARG A 907 -30.59 -103.64 25.45
C ARG A 907 -31.63 -104.62 26.05
N ALA A 908 -32.81 -104.68 25.45
CA ALA A 908 -33.94 -105.50 25.92
C ALA A 908 -33.52 -106.96 26.23
N GLY A 909 -33.63 -107.36 27.50
CA GLY A 909 -33.24 -108.69 28.00
C GLY A 909 -32.02 -108.74 28.93
N GLY A 910 -31.32 -107.63 29.17
CA GLY A 910 -30.21 -107.54 30.14
C GLY A 910 -30.63 -107.23 31.59
N HIS A 911 -29.85 -107.67 32.59
CA HIS A 911 -30.09 -107.34 34.00
C HIS A 911 -29.88 -105.84 34.29
N THR A 912 -30.95 -105.12 34.63
CA THR A 912 -30.94 -103.67 34.94
C THR A 912 -30.27 -103.32 36.27
N GLY A 913 -30.07 -104.28 37.18
CA GLY A 913 -29.48 -104.03 38.50
C GLY A 913 -28.06 -103.46 38.47
N VAL A 914 -27.22 -103.92 37.53
CA VAL A 914 -25.84 -103.42 37.38
C VAL A 914 -25.82 -101.97 36.89
N PHE A 915 -26.76 -101.59 36.02
CA PHE A 915 -26.89 -100.21 35.54
C PHE A 915 -27.20 -99.27 36.71
N TRP A 916 -28.22 -99.57 37.52
CA TRP A 916 -28.61 -98.73 38.65
C TRP A 916 -27.55 -98.64 39.75
N GLN A 917 -26.81 -99.72 40.02
CA GLN A 917 -25.65 -99.66 40.92
C GLN A 917 -24.58 -98.69 40.43
N ASN A 918 -24.32 -98.64 39.12
CA ASN A 918 -23.35 -97.71 38.56
C ASN A 918 -23.85 -96.25 38.60
N VAL A 919 -25.16 -96.02 38.45
CA VAL A 919 -25.77 -94.69 38.63
C VAL A 919 -25.63 -94.22 40.08
N CYS A 920 -25.95 -95.08 41.07
CA CYS A 920 -25.79 -94.76 42.49
C CYS A 920 -24.33 -94.48 42.84
N ARG A 921 -23.39 -95.30 42.35
CA ARG A 921 -21.95 -95.07 42.57
C ARG A 921 -21.49 -93.73 41.98
N ALA A 922 -22.02 -93.32 40.84
CA ALA A 922 -21.73 -92.01 40.25
C ALA A 922 -22.32 -90.84 41.06
N LEU A 923 -23.43 -91.06 41.78
CA LEU A 923 -24.05 -90.07 42.67
C LEU A 923 -23.35 -89.92 44.02
N GLU A 924 -22.76 -91.00 44.55
CA GLU A 924 -22.04 -91.03 45.84
C GLU A 924 -20.64 -90.41 45.79
N MET A 925 -20.00 -90.33 44.62
CA MET A 925 -18.64 -89.78 44.50
C MET A 925 -18.56 -88.28 44.83
N GLU A 926 -17.64 -87.92 45.73
CA GLU A 926 -17.30 -86.54 46.08
C GLU A 926 -16.68 -85.75 44.89
N ASP A 927 -16.91 -84.44 44.88
CA ASP A 927 -16.62 -83.55 43.74
C ASP A 927 -15.13 -83.19 43.53
N THR A 928 -14.18 -83.93 44.12
CA THR A 928 -12.74 -83.63 44.03
C THR A 928 -12.07 -84.33 42.82
N PRO A 929 -11.21 -83.64 42.06
CA PRO A 929 -10.44 -84.26 40.99
C PRO A 929 -9.19 -84.93 41.58
N ALA A 930 -9.15 -86.26 41.61
CA ALA A 930 -7.92 -86.99 41.95
C ALA A 930 -7.67 -88.20 41.02
N GLU A 931 -6.52 -88.12 40.35
CA GLU A 931 -5.55 -89.13 39.91
C GLU A 931 -5.95 -90.49 39.30
N ASP A 932 -5.11 -90.91 38.35
CA ASP A 932 -5.21 -92.10 37.51
C ASP A 932 -5.29 -93.42 38.29
N SER A 933 -6.36 -94.19 38.03
CA SER A 933 -6.37 -95.65 38.15
C SER A 933 -7.52 -96.21 37.30
N ASN A 934 -7.17 -96.99 36.27
CA ASN A 934 -8.11 -97.71 35.43
C ASN A 934 -8.60 -98.96 36.16
N LEU A 935 -9.82 -98.92 36.69
CA LEU A 935 -10.52 -100.09 37.21
C LEU A 935 -11.97 -99.99 36.77
N LEU A 936 -12.29 -100.48 35.57
CA LEU A 936 -13.62 -100.97 35.14
C LEU A 936 -13.53 -101.44 33.67
N THR A 937 -12.76 -102.50 33.40
CA THR A 937 -12.97 -103.45 32.27
C THR A 937 -12.07 -104.69 32.45
N ALA A 938 -12.67 -105.83 32.78
CA ALA A 938 -12.16 -107.19 32.61
C ALA A 938 -13.42 -108.05 32.32
N GLY A 939 -13.49 -109.01 31.41
CA GLY A 939 -12.59 -109.64 30.44
C GLY A 939 -13.34 -110.83 29.81
N ALA A 940 -12.67 -111.51 28.86
CA ALA A 940 -13.03 -112.74 28.10
C ALA A 940 -13.85 -112.51 26.80
N ALA A 941 -13.32 -112.57 25.57
CA ALA A 941 -12.43 -113.51 24.83
C ALA A 941 -13.19 -114.61 24.05
N VAL A 942 -12.87 -114.76 22.75
CA VAL A 942 -12.41 -116.00 22.05
C VAL A 942 -12.67 -115.92 20.51
N ASP A 943 -11.57 -116.15 19.75
CA ASP A 943 -11.31 -116.69 18.39
C ASP A 943 -12.10 -116.16 17.15
N VAL A 944 -11.50 -115.83 16.00
CA VAL A 944 -10.33 -116.33 15.24
C VAL A 944 -9.51 -115.18 14.65
#